data_AF-A0A959C5G8-F1
#
_entry.id   AF-A0A959C5G8-F1
#
_cell.length_a   1.000
_cell.length_b   1.000
_cell.length_c   1.000
_cell.angle_alpha   90.00
_cell.angle_beta   90.00
_cell.angle_gamma   90.00
#
_symmetry.space_group_name_H-M   'P 1'
#
loop_
_entity.id
_entity.type
_entity.pdbx_description
1 polymer ?
#
loop_
_entity_poly.entity_id
_entity_poly.type
_entity_poly.pdbx_seq_one_letter_code
_entity_poly.pdbx_strand_id
1 'polypeptide(L)'
;FNRSVPIGPWENGRVILEKSIAETKEITLDYLQNVLSFEFVGLHFAEPKKNLFAYKLEGFDEKWVYTDAEKRFAHYTNLPYRDFTFWVKSANGDGVWSAPVSLRIRMLPPFWLSKWAYLLYALLAAGLLYAGWKITHMRAEFRAKLALERMEREKSEELNQMKIQFFTNISHELRTPLTLIISPLEQVLREKATDRPLVALLTRMYQNAGRLLTMINQLLDFRKSEAGLLRIRAERTDLCHFIGEIMLSFKTLADQHDIQLTCDTRRQGLELWLDRDQMEKVFFNLLSNAIKFTPDGGAVQISIDTDESGETAHVRVADSGPGIPREHLERIFDPFHQGEHQPRQGVFGGTGIGLSLVKSIVEQHGGSIRAESHAGQGAVFAISLPLGNAHLKPEEMVTYGAGTVSAERFVLPAGGENTAGEAVVDAAPATDGKRRHLLIVEDNADIRAYLKENLQATYDITEAADGQDALEKIGNLSPDLVLSDVAMPRMDGIELCRRLKSDLPTSHIPVVLLTARTSLVYKIDGLETGADDYITKPFSMQLLAIRIRNLIQIRENLRLKFGKSFDLSPSAVTVNSLDEDFLQRVLDAVEQHMDESEFSIDDLARSLAMSRIQLYRKLKALTGETPNSLLRNIRLKRAAQLLAT
;
A
#
# COMPACT_ATOMS: atom_id res chain seq x y z
N PHE A 1 -79.51 -24.04 -11.66
CA PHE A 1 -80.43 -23.43 -12.65
C PHE A 1 -81.70 -24.26 -12.76
N ASN A 2 -82.85 -23.63 -13.02
CA ASN A 2 -84.18 -24.27 -13.10
C ASN A 2 -84.58 -25.13 -11.88
N ARG A 3 -84.24 -24.69 -10.67
CA ARG A 3 -84.75 -25.29 -9.42
C ARG A 3 -85.86 -24.38 -8.89
N SER A 4 -87.02 -24.97 -8.57
CA SER A 4 -88.12 -24.23 -7.94
C SER A 4 -87.73 -23.84 -6.52
N VAL A 5 -87.97 -22.58 -6.15
CA VAL A 5 -87.66 -22.06 -4.81
C VAL A 5 -88.77 -22.51 -3.84
N PRO A 6 -88.47 -23.31 -2.81
CA PRO A 6 -89.43 -23.79 -1.83
C PRO A 6 -89.76 -22.69 -0.83
N ILE A 7 -90.89 -22.87 -0.16
CA ILE A 7 -91.27 -22.10 1.02
C ILE A 7 -90.46 -22.67 2.19
N GLY A 8 -89.66 -21.83 2.86
CA GLY A 8 -88.74 -22.24 3.92
C GLY A 8 -87.26 -22.24 3.50
N PRO A 9 -86.39 -22.99 4.21
CA PRO A 9 -84.94 -22.92 4.00
C PRO A 9 -84.55 -23.40 2.59
N TRP A 10 -83.86 -22.53 1.87
CA TRP A 10 -83.19 -22.82 0.59
C TRP A 10 -81.69 -23.03 0.84
N GLU A 11 -80.92 -23.32 -0.23
CA GLU A 11 -79.48 -23.57 -0.21
C GLU A 11 -78.73 -22.70 0.83
N ASN A 12 -77.93 -23.36 1.69
CA ASN A 12 -77.21 -22.78 2.84
C ASN A 12 -78.09 -22.23 3.99
N GLY A 13 -79.35 -22.69 4.12
CA GLY A 13 -80.23 -22.33 5.24
C GLY A 13 -80.88 -20.96 5.12
N ARG A 14 -80.67 -20.25 4.00
CA ARG A 14 -81.27 -18.93 3.73
C ARG A 14 -82.71 -19.12 3.25
N VAL A 15 -83.65 -18.40 3.83
CA VAL A 15 -85.05 -18.42 3.41
C VAL A 15 -85.27 -17.31 2.37
N ILE A 16 -85.67 -17.67 1.15
CA ILE A 16 -86.02 -16.70 0.09
C ILE A 16 -87.53 -16.44 0.07
N LEU A 17 -88.33 -17.48 0.32
CA LEU A 17 -89.79 -17.41 0.41
C LEU A 17 -90.24 -17.92 1.77
N GLU A 18 -90.85 -17.04 2.57
CA GLU A 18 -91.46 -17.43 3.86
C GLU A 18 -92.92 -17.89 3.70
N LYS A 19 -93.58 -17.45 2.63
CA LYS A 19 -94.96 -17.78 2.26
C LYS A 19 -95.04 -18.06 0.75
N SER A 20 -96.21 -18.45 0.26
CA SER A 20 -96.43 -18.62 -1.17
C SER A 20 -96.01 -17.36 -1.95
N ILE A 21 -95.44 -17.55 -3.14
CA ILE A 21 -95.04 -16.44 -4.02
C ILE A 21 -96.23 -15.51 -4.34
N ALA A 22 -97.45 -16.05 -4.37
CA ALA A 22 -98.67 -15.29 -4.59
C ALA A 22 -99.02 -14.32 -3.44
N GLU A 23 -98.52 -14.56 -2.22
CA GLU A 23 -98.73 -13.72 -1.03
C GLU A 23 -97.50 -12.86 -0.70
N THR A 24 -96.39 -13.08 -1.39
CA THR A 24 -95.11 -12.41 -1.14
C THR A 24 -95.04 -11.12 -1.94
N LYS A 25 -94.77 -9.99 -1.27
CA LYS A 25 -94.66 -8.67 -1.92
C LYS A 25 -93.23 -8.29 -2.29
N GLU A 26 -92.24 -8.86 -1.61
CA GLU A 26 -90.82 -8.55 -1.79
C GLU A 26 -89.96 -9.79 -1.54
N ILE A 27 -88.95 -9.99 -2.39
CA ILE A 27 -87.89 -11.00 -2.22
C ILE A 27 -86.52 -10.34 -2.23
N THR A 28 -85.61 -10.80 -1.36
CA THR A 28 -84.23 -10.33 -1.31
C THR A 28 -83.27 -11.42 -1.75
N LEU A 29 -82.55 -11.14 -2.84
CA LEU A 29 -81.64 -12.07 -3.50
C LEU A 29 -80.19 -11.63 -3.34
N ASP A 30 -79.29 -12.61 -3.33
CA ASP A 30 -77.85 -12.37 -3.32
C ASP A 30 -77.31 -12.03 -4.71
N TYR A 31 -76.11 -11.46 -4.77
CA TYR A 31 -75.43 -11.13 -6.03
C TYR A 31 -75.14 -12.37 -6.90
N LEU A 32 -75.07 -13.57 -6.30
CA LEU A 32 -74.91 -14.85 -7.00
C LEU A 32 -76.23 -15.38 -7.61
N GLN A 33 -77.37 -14.84 -7.19
CA GLN A 33 -78.71 -15.27 -7.61
C GLN A 33 -79.26 -14.38 -8.71
N ASN A 34 -78.41 -14.01 -9.68
CA ASN A 34 -78.71 -13.04 -10.74
C ASN A 34 -79.40 -13.63 -11.98
N VAL A 35 -79.87 -14.88 -11.90
CA VAL A 35 -80.64 -15.56 -12.94
C VAL A 35 -81.97 -16.03 -12.36
N LEU A 36 -83.07 -15.52 -12.91
CA LEU A 36 -84.42 -15.71 -12.39
C LEU A 36 -85.38 -16.19 -13.47
N SER A 37 -86.38 -16.96 -13.06
CA SER A 37 -87.46 -17.39 -13.93
C SER A 37 -88.78 -17.32 -13.17
N PHE A 38 -89.75 -16.60 -13.74
CA PHE A 38 -91.10 -16.49 -13.19
C PHE A 38 -92.03 -17.30 -14.05
N GLU A 39 -92.72 -18.28 -13.47
CA GLU A 39 -93.82 -18.99 -14.12
C GLU A 39 -95.15 -18.43 -13.62
N PHE A 40 -96.10 -18.19 -14.53
CA PHE A 40 -97.39 -17.59 -14.21
C PHE A 40 -98.55 -18.39 -14.78
N VAL A 41 -99.69 -18.35 -14.08
CA VAL A 41 -100.92 -19.06 -14.44
C VAL A 41 -102.10 -18.12 -14.37
N GLY A 42 -102.94 -18.11 -15.40
CA GLY A 42 -104.21 -17.41 -15.40
C GLY A 42 -105.31 -18.31 -14.85
N LEU A 43 -106.14 -17.82 -13.93
CA LEU A 43 -107.20 -18.58 -13.24
C LEU A 43 -108.48 -18.82 -14.09
N HIS A 44 -108.38 -18.76 -15.42
CA HIS A 44 -109.50 -18.95 -16.35
C HIS A 44 -109.41 -20.32 -17.04
N PHE A 45 -110.32 -21.23 -16.70
CA PHE A 45 -110.23 -22.67 -17.02
C PHE A 45 -111.05 -23.13 -18.24
N ALA A 46 -111.92 -22.28 -18.80
CA ALA A 46 -112.84 -22.68 -19.88
C ALA A 46 -112.12 -23.00 -21.21
N GLU A 47 -111.15 -22.19 -21.62
CA GLU A 47 -110.27 -22.45 -22.77
C GLU A 47 -108.82 -22.03 -22.47
N PRO A 48 -108.04 -22.84 -21.72
CA PRO A 48 -106.72 -22.44 -21.20
C PRO A 48 -105.70 -22.09 -22.28
N LYS A 49 -105.86 -22.62 -23.50
CA LYS A 49 -104.97 -22.39 -24.65
C LYS A 49 -105.14 -21.03 -25.31
N LYS A 50 -106.25 -20.30 -25.06
CA LYS A 50 -106.49 -18.96 -25.61
C LYS A 50 -106.09 -17.82 -24.66
N ASN A 51 -105.55 -18.12 -23.48
CA ASN A 51 -105.11 -17.11 -22.53
C ASN A 51 -103.84 -16.41 -23.03
N LEU A 52 -103.81 -15.09 -22.95
CA LEU A 52 -102.64 -14.26 -23.23
C LEU A 52 -102.06 -13.72 -21.92
N PHE A 53 -100.75 -13.54 -21.87
CA PHE A 53 -100.04 -13.00 -20.72
C PHE A 53 -99.21 -11.80 -21.14
N ALA A 54 -99.05 -10.85 -20.23
CA ALA A 54 -98.12 -9.73 -20.41
C ALA A 54 -97.33 -9.54 -19.12
N TYR A 55 -96.01 -9.47 -19.23
CA TYR A 55 -95.13 -9.23 -18.11
C TYR A 55 -94.12 -8.11 -18.40
N LYS A 56 -93.57 -7.52 -17.33
CA LYS A 56 -92.55 -6.47 -17.40
C LYS A 56 -91.71 -6.48 -16.13
N LEU A 57 -90.39 -6.54 -16.26
CA LEU A 57 -89.45 -6.27 -15.17
C LEU A 57 -89.04 -4.81 -15.20
N GLU A 58 -89.68 -3.99 -14.39
CA GLU A 58 -89.39 -2.58 -14.29
C GLU A 58 -87.96 -2.33 -13.77
N GLY A 59 -87.18 -1.56 -14.52
CA GLY A 59 -85.74 -1.39 -14.32
C GLY A 59 -84.84 -2.27 -15.19
N PHE A 60 -85.43 -3.18 -15.98
CA PHE A 60 -84.75 -4.01 -16.98
C PHE A 60 -85.47 -3.96 -18.34
N ASP A 61 -86.79 -4.17 -18.38
CA ASP A 61 -87.62 -4.08 -19.58
C ASP A 61 -88.21 -2.68 -19.76
N GLU A 62 -88.08 -2.10 -20.96
CA GLU A 62 -88.68 -0.79 -21.28
C GLU A 62 -90.19 -0.89 -21.56
N LYS A 63 -90.64 -1.96 -22.23
CA LYS A 63 -92.04 -2.20 -22.65
C LYS A 63 -92.56 -3.54 -22.12
N TRP A 64 -93.88 -3.72 -22.14
CA TRP A 64 -94.52 -5.00 -21.80
C TRP A 64 -94.18 -6.07 -22.83
N VAL A 65 -93.83 -7.26 -22.37
CA VAL A 65 -93.61 -8.45 -23.19
C VAL A 65 -94.88 -9.29 -23.18
N TYR A 66 -95.39 -9.61 -24.36
CA TYR A 66 -96.63 -10.38 -24.53
C TYR A 66 -96.31 -11.83 -24.90
N THR A 67 -97.05 -12.76 -24.31
CA THR A 67 -96.84 -14.21 -24.43
C THR A 67 -98.19 -14.94 -24.46
N ASP A 68 -98.19 -16.15 -25.00
CA ASP A 68 -99.35 -17.04 -25.09
C ASP A 68 -99.33 -18.14 -24.01
N ALA A 69 -100.33 -19.02 -24.06
CA ALA A 69 -100.48 -20.12 -23.12
C ALA A 69 -99.37 -21.20 -23.21
N GLU A 70 -98.58 -21.23 -24.28
CA GLU A 70 -97.46 -22.18 -24.46
C GLU A 70 -96.18 -21.70 -23.77
N LYS A 71 -95.96 -20.37 -23.67
CA LYS A 71 -94.75 -19.78 -23.06
C LYS A 71 -95.05 -18.99 -21.78
N ARG A 72 -95.53 -19.69 -20.76
CA ARG A 72 -95.95 -19.15 -19.45
C ARG A 72 -94.81 -18.81 -18.46
N PHE A 73 -93.62 -18.48 -18.97
CA PHE A 73 -92.49 -18.12 -18.13
C PHE A 73 -91.74 -16.88 -18.65
N ALA A 74 -91.25 -16.05 -17.72
CA ALA A 74 -90.34 -14.95 -17.98
C ALA A 74 -88.95 -15.31 -17.44
N HIS A 75 -87.93 -15.32 -18.29
CA HIS A 75 -86.57 -15.70 -17.93
C HIS A 75 -85.63 -14.50 -18.02
N TYR A 76 -84.92 -14.19 -16.93
CA TYR A 76 -83.97 -13.10 -16.83
C TYR A 76 -82.60 -13.62 -16.42
N THR A 77 -81.55 -13.20 -17.14
CA THR A 77 -80.16 -13.54 -16.84
C THR A 77 -79.34 -12.30 -16.55
N ASN A 78 -78.31 -12.45 -15.73
CA ASN A 78 -77.34 -11.40 -15.41
C ASN A 78 -77.96 -10.08 -14.91
N LEU A 79 -78.93 -10.19 -13.98
CA LEU A 79 -79.58 -9.02 -13.41
C LEU A 79 -78.57 -8.17 -12.61
N PRO A 80 -78.49 -6.84 -12.85
CA PRO A 80 -77.60 -5.97 -12.10
C PRO A 80 -78.03 -5.82 -10.63
N TYR A 81 -77.09 -5.46 -9.74
CA TYR A 81 -77.33 -5.30 -8.30
C TYR A 81 -78.13 -4.02 -7.98
N ARG A 82 -79.43 -4.05 -8.24
CA ARG A 82 -80.38 -2.97 -7.98
C ARG A 82 -81.76 -3.55 -7.65
N ASP A 83 -82.67 -2.67 -7.28
CA ASP A 83 -84.05 -3.05 -6.99
C ASP A 83 -84.87 -3.06 -8.29
N PHE A 84 -85.66 -4.11 -8.49
CA PHE A 84 -86.57 -4.27 -9.62
C PHE A 84 -87.99 -4.53 -9.14
N THR A 85 -88.97 -4.27 -10.00
CA THR A 85 -90.37 -4.69 -9.76
C THR A 85 -90.86 -5.51 -10.94
N PHE A 86 -91.17 -6.77 -10.70
CA PHE A 86 -91.76 -7.65 -11.70
C PHE A 86 -93.27 -7.48 -11.72
N TRP A 87 -93.82 -7.20 -12.89
CA TRP A 87 -95.25 -7.03 -13.12
C TRP A 87 -95.77 -8.11 -14.06
N VAL A 88 -96.94 -8.67 -13.77
CA VAL A 88 -97.62 -9.64 -14.65
C VAL A 88 -99.13 -9.43 -14.66
N LYS A 89 -99.75 -9.57 -15.83
CA LYS A 89 -101.20 -9.59 -16.02
C LYS A 89 -101.59 -10.65 -17.06
N SER A 90 -102.82 -11.14 -16.99
CA SER A 90 -103.36 -12.15 -17.90
C SER A 90 -104.62 -11.64 -18.57
N ALA A 91 -104.85 -11.98 -19.84
CA ALA A 91 -106.11 -11.82 -20.52
C ALA A 91 -106.80 -13.17 -20.72
N ASN A 92 -108.13 -13.18 -20.56
CA ASN A 92 -108.97 -14.33 -20.88
C ASN A 92 -109.13 -14.50 -22.40
N GLY A 93 -109.82 -15.57 -22.85
CA GLY A 93 -110.05 -15.86 -24.27
C GLY A 93 -110.79 -14.78 -25.07
N ASP A 94 -111.43 -13.82 -24.39
CA ASP A 94 -112.12 -12.66 -24.97
C ASP A 94 -111.24 -11.40 -25.04
N GLY A 95 -109.97 -11.48 -24.63
CA GLY A 95 -109.01 -10.39 -24.68
C GLY A 95 -109.12 -9.36 -23.55
N VAL A 96 -109.88 -9.64 -22.48
CA VAL A 96 -110.02 -8.76 -21.32
C VAL A 96 -108.87 -8.98 -20.34
N TRP A 97 -108.04 -7.97 -20.12
CA TRP A 97 -106.87 -8.01 -19.24
C TRP A 97 -107.22 -7.85 -17.76
N SER A 98 -106.58 -8.64 -16.90
CA SER A 98 -106.65 -8.51 -15.44
C SER A 98 -105.83 -7.32 -14.92
N ALA A 99 -106.12 -6.90 -13.69
CA ALA A 99 -105.26 -5.98 -12.96
C ALA A 99 -103.85 -6.60 -12.78
N PRO A 100 -102.77 -5.83 -12.99
CA PRO A 100 -101.42 -6.36 -12.89
C PRO A 100 -101.04 -6.63 -11.42
N VAL A 101 -100.37 -7.75 -11.20
CA VAL A 101 -99.79 -8.14 -9.90
C VAL A 101 -98.30 -7.83 -9.94
N SER A 102 -97.75 -7.34 -8.83
CA SER A 102 -96.35 -6.94 -8.71
C SER A 102 -95.59 -7.71 -7.63
N LEU A 103 -94.30 -7.99 -7.89
CA LEU A 103 -93.35 -8.51 -6.92
C LEU A 103 -92.08 -7.64 -6.92
N ARG A 104 -91.69 -7.10 -5.76
CA ARG A 104 -90.42 -6.37 -5.62
C ARG A 104 -89.25 -7.33 -5.44
N ILE A 105 -88.15 -7.06 -6.12
CA ILE A 105 -86.95 -7.90 -6.12
C ILE A 105 -85.77 -7.02 -5.74
N ARG A 106 -85.17 -7.28 -4.58
CA ARG A 106 -84.01 -6.55 -4.07
C ARG A 106 -82.75 -7.38 -4.27
N MET A 107 -81.86 -6.95 -5.17
CA MET A 107 -80.57 -7.60 -5.42
C MET A 107 -79.48 -6.96 -4.55
N LEU A 108 -78.94 -7.71 -3.58
CA LEU A 108 -77.85 -7.22 -2.73
C LEU A 108 -76.53 -7.16 -3.53
N PRO A 109 -75.72 -6.09 -3.39
CA PRO A 109 -74.39 -6.03 -3.99
C PRO A 109 -73.40 -6.93 -3.25
N PRO A 110 -72.34 -7.41 -3.93
CA PRO A 110 -71.29 -8.20 -3.29
C PRO A 110 -70.48 -7.37 -2.27
N PHE A 111 -69.90 -8.04 -1.28
CA PHE A 111 -69.23 -7.38 -0.15
C PHE A 111 -68.03 -6.51 -0.57
N TRP A 112 -67.32 -6.85 -1.64
CA TRP A 112 -66.18 -6.07 -2.16
C TRP A 112 -66.58 -4.76 -2.86
N LEU A 113 -67.87 -4.54 -3.13
CA LEU A 113 -68.42 -3.27 -3.60
C LEU A 113 -69.08 -2.45 -2.48
N SER A 114 -68.98 -2.91 -1.22
CA SER A 114 -69.52 -2.17 -0.08
C SER A 114 -68.72 -0.90 0.21
N LYS A 115 -69.37 0.11 0.82
CA LYS A 115 -68.69 1.34 1.28
C LYS A 115 -67.52 1.04 2.23
N TRP A 116 -67.65 -0.01 3.05
CA TRP A 116 -66.58 -0.48 3.94
C TRP A 116 -65.41 -1.11 3.19
N ALA A 117 -65.65 -1.83 2.09
CA ALA A 117 -64.59 -2.34 1.23
C ALA A 117 -63.80 -1.19 0.58
N TYR A 118 -64.48 -0.15 0.07
CA TYR A 118 -63.80 1.04 -0.46
C TYR A 118 -62.97 1.78 0.61
N LEU A 119 -63.47 1.88 1.85
CA LEU A 119 -62.69 2.43 2.97
C LEU A 119 -61.41 1.62 3.21
N LEU A 120 -61.53 0.29 3.22
CA LEU A 120 -60.37 -0.61 3.38
C LEU A 120 -59.37 -0.46 2.22
N TYR A 121 -59.85 -0.35 0.98
CA TYR A 121 -58.98 -0.11 -0.19
C TYR A 121 -58.25 1.24 -0.09
N ALA A 122 -58.93 2.29 0.36
CA ALA A 122 -58.31 3.60 0.57
C ALA A 122 -57.23 3.54 1.67
N LEU A 123 -57.49 2.85 2.77
CA LEU A 123 -56.50 2.67 3.85
C LEU A 123 -55.28 1.84 3.39
N LEU A 124 -55.50 0.77 2.64
CA LEU A 124 -54.41 -0.04 2.07
C LEU A 124 -53.57 0.79 1.10
N ALA A 125 -54.21 1.56 0.22
CA ALA A 125 -53.51 2.46 -0.71
C ALA A 125 -52.70 3.53 0.05
N ALA A 126 -53.27 4.16 1.07
CA ALA A 126 -52.56 5.12 1.91
C ALA A 126 -51.38 4.49 2.66
N GLY A 127 -51.55 3.27 3.18
CA GLY A 127 -50.49 2.51 3.83
C GLY A 127 -49.34 2.17 2.86
N LEU A 128 -49.66 1.76 1.63
CA LEU A 128 -48.66 1.50 0.59
C LEU A 128 -47.91 2.78 0.18
N LEU A 129 -48.61 3.90 0.02
CA LEU A 129 -47.99 5.19 -0.26
C LEU A 129 -47.08 5.65 0.89
N TYR A 130 -47.54 5.52 2.13
CA TYR A 130 -46.74 5.84 3.31
C TYR A 130 -45.51 4.93 3.44
N ALA A 131 -45.65 3.63 3.20
CA ALA A 131 -44.54 2.70 3.19
C ALA A 131 -43.52 3.05 2.10
N GLY A 132 -43.99 3.37 0.89
CA GLY A 132 -43.14 3.84 -0.22
C GLY A 132 -42.37 5.11 0.16
N TRP A 133 -43.06 6.12 0.67
CA TRP A 133 -42.47 7.37 1.17
C TRP A 133 -41.45 7.14 2.30
N LYS A 134 -41.78 6.28 3.26
CA LYS A 134 -40.88 5.95 4.38
C LYS A 134 -39.62 5.24 3.90
N ILE A 135 -39.75 4.29 2.98
CA ILE A 135 -38.61 3.55 2.41
C ILE A 135 -37.70 4.49 1.62
N THR A 136 -38.24 5.40 0.82
CA THR A 136 -37.42 6.35 0.05
C THR A 136 -36.69 7.33 0.97
N HIS A 137 -37.33 7.84 2.03
CA HIS A 137 -36.70 8.68 3.02
C HIS A 137 -35.58 7.97 3.79
N MET A 138 -35.84 6.78 4.33
CA MET A 138 -34.81 6.00 5.04
C MET A 138 -33.60 5.71 4.13
N ARG A 139 -33.84 5.39 2.85
CA ARG A 139 -32.77 5.20 1.86
C ARG A 139 -32.00 6.49 1.56
N ALA A 140 -32.62 7.65 1.63
CA ALA A 140 -31.94 8.93 1.42
C ALA A 140 -31.06 9.27 2.63
N GLU A 141 -31.59 9.15 3.84
CA GLU A 141 -30.85 9.40 5.09
C GLU A 141 -29.65 8.45 5.25
N PHE A 142 -29.85 7.16 4.98
CA PHE A 142 -28.77 6.17 5.04
C PHE A 142 -27.65 6.49 4.04
N ARG A 143 -28.00 6.89 2.81
CA ARG A 143 -27.01 7.30 1.80
C ARG A 143 -26.27 8.57 2.21
N ALA A 144 -26.95 9.55 2.78
CA ALA A 144 -26.32 10.78 3.27
C ALA A 144 -25.34 10.49 4.42
N LYS A 145 -25.73 9.64 5.38
CA LYS A 145 -24.87 9.25 6.49
C LYS A 145 -23.62 8.51 6.01
N LEU A 146 -23.79 7.57 5.07
CA LEU A 146 -22.66 6.83 4.49
C LEU A 146 -21.73 7.74 3.69
N ALA A 147 -22.26 8.74 2.99
CA ALA A 147 -21.45 9.72 2.27
C ALA A 147 -20.63 10.60 3.23
N LEU A 148 -21.23 11.04 4.34
CA LEU A 148 -20.54 11.83 5.37
C LEU A 148 -19.40 11.04 6.02
N GLU A 149 -19.65 9.78 6.40
CA GLU A 149 -18.64 8.90 7.00
C GLU A 149 -17.46 8.63 6.04
N ARG A 150 -17.74 8.45 4.75
CA ARG A 150 -16.69 8.33 3.72
C ARG A 150 -15.87 9.61 3.61
N MET A 151 -16.50 10.77 3.56
CA MET A 151 -15.80 12.05 3.50
C MET A 151 -14.93 12.30 4.75
N GLU A 152 -15.42 11.96 5.94
CA GLU A 152 -14.63 12.08 7.18
C GLU A 152 -13.41 11.17 7.15
N ARG A 153 -13.57 9.93 6.67
CA ARG A 153 -12.47 8.98 6.54
C ARG A 153 -11.45 9.43 5.51
N GLU A 154 -11.89 9.84 4.32
CA GLU A 154 -11.02 10.38 3.26
C GLU A 154 -10.24 11.60 3.77
N LYS A 155 -10.90 12.53 4.46
CA LYS A 155 -10.25 13.71 5.04
C LYS A 155 -9.25 13.34 6.13
N SER A 156 -9.55 12.35 6.96
CA SER A 156 -8.62 11.84 7.98
C SER A 156 -7.40 11.17 7.34
N GLU A 157 -7.59 10.39 6.29
CA GLU A 157 -6.52 9.76 5.52
C GLU A 157 -5.65 10.82 4.83
N GLU A 158 -6.26 11.85 4.24
CA GLU A 158 -5.57 12.98 3.61
C GLU A 158 -4.74 13.78 4.64
N LEU A 159 -5.31 14.08 5.81
CA LEU A 159 -4.59 14.72 6.92
C LEU A 159 -3.41 13.89 7.40
N ASN A 160 -3.57 12.56 7.46
CA ASN A 160 -2.47 11.68 7.85
C ASN A 160 -1.35 11.69 6.80
N GLN A 161 -1.70 11.60 5.51
CA GLN A 161 -0.73 11.70 4.41
C GLN A 161 0.00 13.05 4.41
N MET A 162 -0.72 14.15 4.59
CA MET A 162 -0.10 15.49 4.71
C MET A 162 0.88 15.57 5.89
N LYS A 163 0.52 15.01 7.06
CA LYS A 163 1.41 14.94 8.22
C LYS A 163 2.68 14.15 7.91
N ILE A 164 2.55 12.97 7.29
CA ILE A 164 3.70 12.12 6.92
C ILE A 164 4.61 12.88 5.93
N GLN A 165 4.03 13.50 4.90
CA GLN A 165 4.80 14.25 3.91
C GLN A 165 5.53 15.43 4.56
N PHE A 166 4.86 16.17 5.45
CA PHE A 166 5.46 17.28 6.20
C PHE A 166 6.68 16.83 7.02
N PHE A 167 6.57 15.75 7.80
CA PHE A 167 7.69 15.22 8.59
C PHE A 167 8.82 14.69 7.72
N THR A 168 8.48 14.09 6.57
CA THR A 168 9.48 13.58 5.63
C THR A 168 10.25 14.73 4.97
N ASN A 169 9.56 15.84 4.63
CA ASN A 169 10.17 17.04 4.08
C ASN A 169 11.04 17.75 5.13
N ILE A 170 10.53 17.96 6.35
CA ILE A 170 11.32 18.54 7.46
C ILE A 170 12.58 17.76 7.71
N SER A 171 12.50 16.43 7.72
CA SER A 171 13.69 15.63 7.97
C SER A 171 14.72 15.73 6.86
N HIS A 172 14.29 15.98 5.63
CA HIS A 172 15.19 16.31 4.53
C HIS A 172 15.86 17.67 4.79
N GLU A 173 15.06 18.70 5.07
CA GLU A 173 15.53 20.06 5.34
C GLU A 173 16.45 20.15 6.57
N LEU A 174 16.28 19.27 7.57
CA LEU A 174 17.15 19.21 8.75
C LEU A 174 18.43 18.40 8.49
N ARG A 175 18.40 17.38 7.63
CA ARG A 175 19.56 16.53 7.35
C ARG A 175 20.61 17.23 6.50
N THR A 176 20.20 18.08 5.56
CA THR A 176 21.09 18.88 4.72
C THR A 176 22.03 19.80 5.53
N PRO A 177 21.54 20.72 6.39
CA PRO A 177 22.42 21.56 7.20
C PRO A 177 23.22 20.72 8.20
N LEU A 178 22.69 19.59 8.65
CA LEU A 178 23.41 18.72 9.55
C LEU A 178 24.57 17.97 8.88
N THR A 179 24.43 17.61 7.61
CA THR A 179 25.53 17.07 6.79
C THR A 179 26.65 18.11 6.68
N LEU A 180 26.29 19.37 6.42
CA LEU A 180 27.21 20.50 6.34
C LEU A 180 27.86 20.87 7.69
N ILE A 181 27.34 20.37 8.81
CA ILE A 181 27.96 20.51 10.13
C ILE A 181 28.84 19.29 10.44
N ILE A 182 28.30 18.08 10.28
CA ILE A 182 28.95 16.83 10.66
C ILE A 182 30.19 16.56 9.80
N SER A 183 30.07 16.66 8.47
CA SER A 183 31.14 16.23 7.56
C SER A 183 32.39 17.12 7.66
N PRO A 184 32.30 18.46 7.77
CA PRO A 184 33.48 19.29 8.05
C PRO A 184 34.06 19.08 9.45
N LEU A 185 33.21 18.87 10.47
CA LEU A 185 33.70 18.56 11.83
C LEU A 185 34.48 17.25 11.85
N GLU A 186 34.01 16.22 11.16
CA GLU A 186 34.70 14.93 11.01
C GLU A 186 36.07 15.10 10.35
N GLN A 187 36.15 15.95 9.32
CA GLN A 187 37.39 16.25 8.60
C GLN A 187 38.42 16.94 9.50
N VAL A 188 38.03 18.00 10.21
CA VAL A 188 38.94 18.76 11.10
C VAL A 188 39.39 17.92 12.30
N LEU A 189 38.53 17.02 12.81
CA LEU A 189 38.91 16.09 13.87
C LEU A 189 39.90 15.01 13.41
N ARG A 190 39.94 14.71 12.11
CA ARG A 190 40.86 13.72 11.51
C ARG A 190 42.18 14.33 11.06
N GLU A 191 42.15 15.52 10.48
CA GLU A 191 43.37 16.30 10.27
C GLU A 191 43.99 16.56 11.65
N LYS A 192 45.32 16.37 11.80
CA LYS A 192 46.03 16.44 13.10
C LYS A 192 45.93 17.84 13.73
N ALA A 193 44.76 18.19 14.24
CA ALA A 193 44.51 19.44 14.94
C ALA A 193 45.37 19.43 16.20
N THR A 194 46.34 20.34 16.22
CA THR A 194 47.41 20.36 17.22
C THR A 194 46.94 21.00 18.53
N ASP A 195 45.78 21.66 18.52
CA ASP A 195 45.22 22.38 19.66
C ASP A 195 44.18 21.53 20.43
N ARG A 196 44.60 20.95 21.57
CA ARG A 196 43.76 20.08 22.41
C ARG A 196 42.39 20.69 22.82
N PRO A 197 42.29 21.96 23.27
CA PRO A 197 40.99 22.57 23.59
C PRO A 197 40.07 22.75 22.37
N LEU A 198 40.62 23.07 21.19
CA LEU A 198 39.85 23.15 19.95
C LEU A 198 39.31 21.77 19.54
N VAL A 199 40.13 20.73 19.60
CA VAL A 199 39.72 19.33 19.33
C VAL A 199 38.61 18.90 20.28
N ALA A 200 38.70 19.22 21.57
CA ALA A 200 37.65 18.91 22.54
C ALA A 200 36.32 19.63 22.21
N LEU A 201 36.37 20.90 21.79
CA LEU A 201 35.19 21.66 21.36
C LEU A 201 34.56 21.08 20.08
N LEU A 202 35.37 20.79 19.07
CA LEU A 202 34.92 20.20 17.81
C LEU A 202 34.32 18.82 18.02
N THR A 203 34.91 18.01 18.91
CA THR A 203 34.38 16.68 19.28
C THR A 203 33.00 16.81 19.92
N ARG A 204 32.80 17.80 20.81
CA ARG A 204 31.48 18.07 21.41
C ARG A 204 30.46 18.55 20.37
N MET A 205 30.87 19.39 19.42
CA MET A 205 29.99 19.82 18.32
C MET A 205 29.58 18.65 17.44
N TYR A 206 30.54 17.78 17.07
CA TYR A 206 30.29 16.59 16.26
C TYR A 206 29.32 15.63 16.97
N GLN A 207 29.53 15.37 18.26
CA GLN A 207 28.63 14.54 19.06
C GLN A 207 27.22 15.13 19.14
N ASN A 208 27.07 16.45 19.30
CA ASN A 208 25.74 17.08 19.33
C ASN A 208 25.05 17.05 17.96
N ALA A 209 25.79 17.26 16.88
CA ALA A 209 25.25 17.16 15.53
C ALA A 209 24.82 15.71 15.22
N GLY A 210 25.64 14.71 15.57
CA GLY A 210 25.28 13.30 15.49
C GLY A 210 24.03 12.96 16.31
N ARG A 211 23.89 13.52 17.52
CA ARG A 211 22.68 13.35 18.35
C ARG A 211 21.43 13.90 17.66
N LEU A 212 21.50 15.11 17.11
CA LEU A 212 20.37 15.70 16.36
C LEU A 212 19.95 14.79 15.21
N LEU A 213 20.91 14.20 14.50
CA LEU A 213 20.65 13.27 13.42
C LEU A 213 19.90 12.03 13.92
N THR A 214 20.37 11.44 15.02
CA THR A 214 19.72 10.29 15.65
C THR A 214 18.29 10.65 16.07
N MET A 215 18.04 11.82 16.65
CA MET A 215 16.69 12.25 17.05
C MET A 215 15.76 12.40 15.84
N ILE A 216 16.24 13.04 14.77
CA ILE A 216 15.48 13.19 13.52
C ILE A 216 15.14 11.83 12.92
N ASN A 217 16.11 10.91 12.87
CA ASN A 217 15.90 9.57 12.34
C ASN A 217 14.91 8.77 13.21
N GLN A 218 15.00 8.85 14.55
CA GLN A 218 14.05 8.19 15.46
C GLN A 218 12.62 8.73 15.30
N LEU A 219 12.45 10.05 15.14
CA LEU A 219 11.15 10.66 14.90
C LEU A 219 10.55 10.19 13.57
N LEU A 220 11.37 10.08 12.53
CA LEU A 220 10.94 9.54 11.24
C LEU A 220 10.53 8.08 11.31
N ASP A 221 11.36 7.25 11.95
CA ASP A 221 11.08 5.82 12.08
C ASP A 221 9.79 5.59 12.87
N PHE A 222 9.54 6.39 13.91
CA PHE A 222 8.26 6.41 14.63
C PHE A 222 7.07 6.73 13.70
N ARG A 223 7.15 7.79 12.89
CA ARG A 223 6.06 8.16 11.96
C ARG A 223 5.84 7.13 10.86
N LYS A 224 6.90 6.50 10.36
CA LYS A 224 6.81 5.40 9.38
C LYS A 224 6.13 4.17 9.99
N SER A 225 6.43 3.88 11.26
CA SER A 225 5.79 2.82 12.03
C SER A 225 4.28 3.08 12.20
N GLU A 226 3.87 4.27 12.67
CA GLU A 226 2.45 4.63 12.81
C GLU A 226 1.67 4.54 11.49
N ALA A 227 2.33 4.86 10.37
CA ALA A 227 1.75 4.80 9.04
C ALA A 227 1.70 3.37 8.45
N GLY A 228 2.26 2.37 9.14
CA GLY A 228 2.39 1.00 8.62
C GLY A 228 3.32 0.89 7.39
N LEU A 229 4.18 1.89 7.17
CA LEU A 229 5.09 1.97 6.02
C LEU A 229 6.43 1.28 6.27
N LEU A 230 6.69 0.88 7.51
CA LEU A 230 7.85 0.08 7.89
C LEU A 230 7.57 -1.38 7.51
N ARG A 231 8.22 -1.86 6.44
CA ARG A 231 8.13 -3.26 5.99
C ARG A 231 9.32 -4.03 6.52
N ILE A 232 9.07 -5.18 7.12
CA ILE A 232 10.11 -6.09 7.60
C ILE A 232 10.73 -6.81 6.41
N ARG A 233 12.06 -6.88 6.42
CA ARG A 233 12.84 -7.73 5.52
C ARG A 233 13.62 -8.72 6.37
N ALA A 234 12.98 -9.85 6.67
CA ALA A 234 13.57 -10.88 7.49
C ALA A 234 14.61 -11.68 6.72
N GLU A 235 15.81 -11.78 7.28
CA GLU A 235 16.87 -12.67 6.88
C GLU A 235 17.13 -13.71 7.97
N ARG A 236 17.76 -14.84 7.61
CA ARG A 236 18.12 -15.88 8.57
C ARG A 236 19.37 -15.44 9.33
N THR A 237 19.22 -15.16 10.62
CA THR A 237 20.29 -14.62 11.46
C THR A 237 20.49 -15.47 12.72
N ASP A 238 21.74 -15.75 13.07
CA ASP A 238 22.09 -16.31 14.39
C ASP A 238 21.98 -15.21 15.45
N LEU A 239 20.96 -15.31 16.31
CA LEU A 239 20.66 -14.33 17.34
C LEU A 239 21.81 -14.16 18.35
N CYS A 240 22.48 -15.26 18.72
CA CYS A 240 23.54 -15.24 19.71
C CYS A 240 24.77 -14.50 19.16
N HIS A 241 25.12 -14.77 17.89
CA HIS A 241 26.20 -14.04 17.21
C HIS A 241 25.85 -12.56 17.05
N PHE A 242 24.63 -12.26 16.59
CA PHE A 242 24.16 -10.91 16.35
C PHE A 242 24.16 -10.03 17.61
N ILE A 243 23.61 -10.52 18.72
CA ILE A 243 23.63 -9.78 19.99
C ILE A 243 25.07 -9.59 20.48
N GLY A 244 25.93 -10.61 20.32
CA GLY A 244 27.35 -10.52 20.66
C GLY A 244 28.07 -9.39 19.91
N GLU A 245 27.78 -9.20 18.62
CA GLU A 245 28.32 -8.08 17.83
C GLU A 245 27.89 -6.72 18.38
N ILE A 246 26.63 -6.57 18.78
CA ILE A 246 26.13 -5.32 19.35
C ILE A 246 26.80 -5.02 20.69
N MET A 247 26.95 -6.04 21.55
CA MET A 247 27.59 -5.89 22.86
C MET A 247 29.04 -5.40 22.78
N LEU A 248 29.79 -5.81 21.76
CA LEU A 248 31.17 -5.33 21.54
C LEU A 248 31.24 -3.80 21.43
N SER A 249 30.20 -3.18 20.86
CA SER A 249 30.08 -1.72 20.72
C SER A 249 29.97 -0.99 22.05
N PHE A 250 29.45 -1.68 23.07
CA PHE A 250 29.21 -1.13 24.40
C PHE A 250 30.27 -1.53 25.43
N LYS A 251 31.14 -2.48 25.12
CA LYS A 251 32.17 -2.99 26.03
C LYS A 251 33.08 -1.88 26.57
N THR A 252 33.63 -1.05 25.68
CA THR A 252 34.50 0.08 26.09
C THR A 252 33.78 1.07 27.00
N LEU A 253 32.48 1.32 26.76
CA LEU A 253 31.70 2.25 27.56
C LEU A 253 31.31 1.65 28.92
N ALA A 254 31.03 0.35 28.95
CA ALA A 254 30.82 -0.40 30.19
C ALA A 254 32.10 -0.42 31.05
N ASP A 255 33.25 -0.73 30.44
CA ASP A 255 34.57 -0.75 31.11
C ASP A 255 34.94 0.62 31.70
N GLN A 256 34.62 1.72 31.01
CA GLN A 256 34.83 3.09 31.52
C GLN A 256 34.03 3.41 32.78
N HIS A 257 32.90 2.75 32.97
CA HIS A 257 32.00 2.93 34.11
C HIS A 257 32.06 1.77 35.11
N ASP A 258 33.03 0.86 34.96
CA ASP A 258 33.16 -0.36 35.78
C ASP A 258 31.85 -1.19 35.81
N ILE A 259 31.12 -1.22 34.70
CA ILE A 259 29.86 -1.97 34.56
C ILE A 259 30.16 -3.37 34.02
N GLN A 260 29.75 -4.41 34.74
CA GLN A 260 29.92 -5.79 34.32
C GLN A 260 28.87 -6.15 33.25
N LEU A 261 29.31 -6.30 32.00
CA LEU A 261 28.47 -6.67 30.86
C LEU A 261 28.61 -8.17 30.54
N THR A 262 27.55 -8.97 30.75
CA THR A 262 27.56 -10.43 30.53
C THR A 262 26.46 -10.89 29.56
N CYS A 263 26.72 -11.97 28.84
CA CYS A 263 25.76 -12.65 27.97
C CYS A 263 25.72 -14.13 28.29
N ASP A 264 24.57 -14.60 28.77
CA ASP A 264 24.33 -16.02 29.05
C ASP A 264 23.41 -16.61 27.99
N THR A 265 23.93 -17.61 27.27
CA THR A 265 23.20 -18.31 26.21
C THR A 265 23.09 -19.79 26.53
N ARG A 266 21.87 -20.34 26.61
CA ARG A 266 21.68 -21.78 26.86
C ARG A 266 21.86 -22.66 25.61
N ARG A 267 21.76 -22.06 24.41
CA ARG A 267 22.03 -22.70 23.11
C ARG A 267 22.92 -21.81 22.25
N GLN A 268 23.83 -22.43 21.50
CA GLN A 268 24.61 -21.78 20.45
C GLN A 268 23.93 -22.05 19.09
N GLY A 269 23.94 -21.06 18.18
CA GLY A 269 23.37 -21.22 16.83
C GLY A 269 21.85 -21.11 16.76
N LEU A 270 21.25 -20.14 17.48
CA LEU A 270 19.81 -19.92 17.43
C LEU A 270 19.45 -19.08 16.20
N GLU A 271 19.06 -19.75 15.12
CA GLU A 271 18.70 -19.08 13.86
C GLU A 271 17.23 -18.63 13.88
N LEU A 272 17.02 -17.36 13.54
CA LEU A 272 15.71 -16.72 13.47
C LEU A 272 15.55 -16.01 12.13
N TRP A 273 14.31 -15.82 11.71
CA TRP A 273 13.99 -14.88 10.64
C TRP A 273 13.76 -13.50 11.26
N LEU A 274 14.71 -12.59 11.11
CA LEU A 274 14.61 -11.23 11.63
C LEU A 274 15.18 -10.20 10.66
N ASP A 275 14.66 -8.97 10.70
CA ASP A 275 15.26 -7.84 10.01
C ASP A 275 16.42 -7.31 10.85
N ARG A 276 17.65 -7.59 10.41
CA ARG A 276 18.87 -7.31 11.16
C ARG A 276 18.99 -5.81 11.49
N ASP A 277 18.71 -4.93 10.53
CA ASP A 277 18.81 -3.48 10.71
C ASP A 277 17.80 -2.96 11.74
N GLN A 278 16.55 -3.44 11.70
CA GLN A 278 15.53 -3.02 12.66
C GLN A 278 15.77 -3.61 14.05
N MET A 279 16.18 -4.88 14.12
CA MET A 279 16.44 -5.54 15.39
C MET A 279 17.73 -5.02 16.06
N GLU A 280 18.69 -4.50 15.28
CA GLU A 280 19.86 -3.82 15.82
C GLU A 280 19.45 -2.57 16.60
N LYS A 281 18.52 -1.78 16.04
CA LYS A 281 17.97 -0.61 16.73
C LYS A 281 17.30 -1.00 18.05
N VAL A 282 16.61 -2.14 18.08
CA VAL A 282 15.96 -2.66 19.30
C VAL A 282 17.00 -2.91 20.39
N PHE A 283 17.98 -3.76 20.12
CA PHE A 283 18.97 -4.14 21.13
C PHE A 283 19.91 -2.99 21.48
N PHE A 284 20.27 -2.15 20.51
CA PHE A 284 21.06 -0.94 20.77
C PHE A 284 20.32 0.02 21.71
N ASN A 285 19.00 0.21 21.54
CA ASN A 285 18.21 1.08 22.43
C ASN A 285 18.15 0.52 23.85
N LEU A 286 17.88 -0.78 23.99
CA LEU A 286 17.80 -1.44 25.29
C LEU A 286 19.14 -1.43 26.02
N LEU A 287 20.25 -1.75 25.34
CA LEU A 287 21.59 -1.73 25.94
C LEU A 287 22.06 -0.32 26.28
N SER A 288 21.80 0.64 25.40
CA SER A 288 22.09 2.05 25.69
C SER A 288 21.35 2.55 26.93
N ASN A 289 20.06 2.19 27.08
CA ASN A 289 19.30 2.52 28.29
C ASN A 289 19.85 1.79 29.52
N ALA A 290 20.09 0.48 29.44
CA ALA A 290 20.62 -0.32 30.54
C ALA A 290 21.93 0.27 31.09
N ILE A 291 22.89 0.59 30.21
CA ILE A 291 24.18 1.15 30.63
C ILE A 291 24.03 2.59 31.13
N LYS A 292 23.16 3.39 30.50
CA LYS A 292 22.91 4.79 30.90
C LYS A 292 22.36 4.92 32.31
N PHE A 293 21.48 4.01 32.72
CA PHE A 293 20.79 4.08 34.01
C PHE A 293 21.44 3.21 35.10
N THR A 294 22.38 2.33 34.74
CA THR A 294 23.15 1.55 35.70
C THR A 294 24.23 2.41 36.38
N PRO A 295 24.36 2.37 37.72
CA PRO A 295 25.44 3.05 38.44
C PRO A 295 26.82 2.40 38.17
N ASP A 296 27.91 3.10 38.53
CA ASP A 296 29.27 2.60 38.34
C ASP A 296 29.50 1.42 39.29
N GLY A 297 30.18 0.36 38.83
CA GLY A 297 30.29 -0.90 39.56
C GLY A 297 29.05 -1.80 39.46
N GLY A 298 28.04 -1.42 38.67
CA GLY A 298 26.84 -2.22 38.43
C GLY A 298 27.04 -3.35 37.43
N ALA A 299 25.97 -4.07 37.12
CA ALA A 299 25.93 -5.15 36.13
C ALA A 299 24.77 -4.99 35.14
N VAL A 300 25.01 -5.39 33.89
CA VAL A 300 24.03 -5.54 32.81
C VAL A 300 24.17 -6.95 32.24
N GLN A 301 23.10 -7.73 32.29
CA GLN A 301 23.08 -9.13 31.88
C GLN A 301 22.08 -9.34 30.73
N ILE A 302 22.52 -10.00 29.67
CA ILE A 302 21.64 -10.48 28.60
C ILE A 302 21.48 -11.99 28.74
N SER A 303 20.24 -12.48 28.77
CA SER A 303 19.96 -13.92 28.74
C SER A 303 19.15 -14.29 27.51
N ILE A 304 19.61 -15.29 26.76
CA ILE A 304 18.90 -15.85 25.59
C ILE A 304 18.44 -17.26 25.92
N ASP A 305 17.13 -17.49 25.82
CA ASP A 305 16.49 -18.78 26.07
C ASP A 305 15.43 -19.10 25.00
N THR A 306 14.95 -20.34 24.96
CA THR A 306 13.83 -20.76 24.11
C THR A 306 12.77 -21.42 24.96
N ASP A 307 11.50 -21.28 24.59
CA ASP A 307 10.43 -22.00 25.28
C ASP A 307 10.59 -23.53 25.15
N GLU A 308 9.97 -24.30 26.06
CA GLU A 308 10.03 -25.78 26.07
C GLU A 308 9.44 -26.38 24.77
N SER A 309 8.52 -25.65 24.13
CA SER A 309 7.94 -25.95 22.82
C SER A 309 8.91 -25.77 21.64
N GLY A 310 9.98 -24.98 21.81
CA GLY A 310 10.92 -24.62 20.75
C GLY A 310 10.34 -23.70 19.67
N GLU A 311 9.19 -23.06 19.90
CA GLU A 311 8.52 -22.19 18.91
C GLU A 311 8.84 -20.70 19.08
N THR A 312 9.28 -20.29 20.28
CA THR A 312 9.62 -18.90 20.58
C THR A 312 10.99 -18.76 21.27
N ALA A 313 11.72 -17.72 20.86
CA ALA A 313 12.96 -17.27 21.46
C ALA A 313 12.67 -16.12 22.45
N HIS A 314 13.27 -16.20 23.64
CA HIS A 314 13.16 -15.19 24.68
C HIS A 314 14.51 -14.53 24.91
N VAL A 315 14.57 -13.21 24.74
CA VAL A 315 15.74 -12.39 25.05
C VAL A 315 15.39 -11.49 26.23
N ARG A 316 16.15 -11.57 27.32
CA ARG A 316 15.99 -10.68 28.47
C ARG A 316 17.23 -9.80 28.62
N VAL A 317 17.03 -8.49 28.74
CA VAL A 317 18.07 -7.52 29.07
C VAL A 317 17.79 -7.01 30.46
N ALA A 318 18.63 -7.38 31.42
CA ALA A 318 18.52 -7.02 32.83
C ALA A 318 19.61 -6.02 33.21
N ASP A 319 19.23 -4.94 33.90
CA ASP A 319 20.13 -3.95 34.47
C ASP A 319 19.99 -3.90 36.00
N SER A 320 21.01 -3.37 36.67
CA SER A 320 21.04 -3.17 38.13
C SER A 320 20.87 -1.70 38.51
N GLY A 321 20.17 -0.93 37.67
CA GLY A 321 19.89 0.48 37.87
C GLY A 321 18.86 0.77 38.97
N PRO A 322 18.39 2.03 39.06
CA PRO A 322 17.42 2.46 40.08
C PRO A 322 16.01 1.83 39.90
N GLY A 323 15.78 1.09 38.81
CA GLY A 323 14.48 0.52 38.47
C GLY A 323 13.46 1.57 38.01
N ILE A 324 12.28 1.09 37.63
CA ILE A 324 11.16 1.86 37.08
C ILE A 324 9.99 1.75 38.06
N PRO A 325 9.41 2.87 38.53
CA PRO A 325 8.23 2.84 39.37
C PRO A 325 7.04 2.15 38.69
N ARG A 326 6.25 1.43 39.48
CA ARG A 326 5.16 0.58 38.96
C ARG A 326 4.10 1.36 38.18
N GLU A 327 3.88 2.62 38.54
CA GLU A 327 2.96 3.56 37.86
C GLU A 327 3.40 3.94 36.45
N HIS A 328 4.70 3.81 36.14
CA HIS A 328 5.24 4.14 34.83
C HIS A 328 5.42 2.92 33.92
N LEU A 329 5.46 1.69 34.47
CA LEU A 329 5.74 0.46 33.71
C LEU A 329 4.82 0.23 32.49
N GLU A 330 3.54 0.62 32.59
CA GLU A 330 2.61 0.47 31.45
C GLU A 330 2.81 1.58 30.39
N ARG A 331 3.31 2.74 30.81
CA ARG A 331 3.43 3.95 29.98
C ARG A 331 4.83 4.19 29.42
N ILE A 332 5.84 3.42 29.84
CA ILE A 332 7.21 3.58 29.32
C ILE A 332 7.33 3.31 27.81
N PHE A 333 6.37 2.58 27.24
CA PHE A 333 6.29 2.33 25.80
C PHE A 333 5.46 3.38 25.05
N ASP A 334 4.84 4.33 25.77
CA ASP A 334 4.12 5.44 25.16
C ASP A 334 5.11 6.46 24.57
N PRO A 335 4.84 7.02 23.37
CA PRO A 335 5.70 8.02 22.76
C PRO A 335 5.86 9.26 23.65
N PHE A 336 7.09 9.80 23.71
CA PHE A 336 7.47 11.01 24.45
C PHE A 336 7.37 10.88 25.98
N HIS A 337 7.14 9.69 26.51
CA HIS A 337 7.16 9.45 27.94
C HIS A 337 8.61 9.43 28.47
N GLN A 338 8.92 10.24 29.48
CA GLN A 338 10.22 10.29 30.15
C GLN A 338 10.00 10.13 31.66
N GLY A 339 10.84 9.32 32.31
CA GLY A 339 10.80 9.18 33.78
C GLY A 339 11.37 10.41 34.47
N GLU A 340 10.89 10.72 35.68
CA GLU A 340 11.33 11.87 36.49
C GLU A 340 12.76 11.75 37.02
N HIS A 341 13.41 10.60 36.86
CA HIS A 341 14.79 10.40 37.29
C HIS A 341 15.75 11.18 36.39
N GLN A 342 16.37 12.22 36.97
CA GLN A 342 17.46 12.93 36.34
C GLN A 342 18.59 11.94 36.01
N PRO A 343 18.97 11.80 34.72
CA PRO A 343 20.18 11.08 34.38
C PRO A 343 21.39 11.73 35.06
N ARG A 344 22.45 10.94 35.29
CA ARG A 344 23.74 11.39 35.85
C ARG A 344 24.17 12.74 35.26
N GLN A 345 24.76 13.62 36.09
CA GLN A 345 25.30 14.91 35.63
C GLN A 345 26.21 14.70 34.42
N GLY A 346 25.87 15.32 33.28
CA GLY A 346 26.59 15.18 32.00
C GLY A 346 25.95 14.22 30.99
N VAL A 347 24.94 13.43 31.37
CA VAL A 347 24.21 12.53 30.48
C VAL A 347 22.82 13.12 30.21
N PHE A 348 22.59 13.66 29.01
CA PHE A 348 21.32 14.29 28.66
C PHE A 348 20.19 13.26 28.48
N GLY A 349 18.94 13.66 28.81
CA GLY A 349 17.72 12.83 28.69
C GLY A 349 17.46 12.33 27.26
N GLY A 350 16.91 11.13 27.13
CA GLY A 350 16.53 10.56 25.82
C GLY A 350 15.25 11.23 25.28
N THR A 351 14.97 11.09 23.99
CA THR A 351 13.80 11.70 23.32
C THR A 351 12.44 11.17 23.78
N GLY A 352 12.40 10.07 24.54
CA GLY A 352 11.16 9.37 24.91
C GLY A 352 10.53 8.58 23.74
N ILE A 353 11.20 8.49 22.59
CA ILE A 353 10.71 7.77 21.40
C ILE A 353 11.26 6.34 21.37
N GLY A 354 12.44 6.11 21.95
CA GLY A 354 13.20 4.86 21.88
C GLY A 354 12.40 3.59 22.19
N LEU A 355 11.77 3.53 23.36
CA LEU A 355 11.00 2.34 23.78
C LEU A 355 9.72 2.14 22.96
N SER A 356 9.06 3.22 22.52
CA SER A 356 7.90 3.12 21.63
C SER A 356 8.28 2.52 20.27
N LEU A 357 9.45 2.88 19.73
CA LEU A 357 9.99 2.30 18.50
C LEU A 357 10.38 0.83 18.70
N VAL A 358 11.01 0.50 19.84
CA VAL A 358 11.33 -0.90 20.20
C VAL A 358 10.07 -1.76 20.16
N LYS A 359 9.00 -1.32 20.85
CA LYS A 359 7.73 -2.03 20.90
C LYS A 359 7.16 -2.25 19.50
N SER A 360 7.12 -1.20 18.68
CA SER A 360 6.61 -1.32 17.31
C SER A 360 7.43 -2.30 16.46
N ILE A 361 8.76 -2.27 16.53
CA ILE A 361 9.60 -3.17 15.73
C ILE A 361 9.37 -4.62 16.16
N VAL A 362 9.33 -4.89 17.46
CA VAL A 362 9.10 -6.24 18.01
C VAL A 362 7.72 -6.77 17.63
N GLU A 363 6.68 -5.94 17.74
CA GLU A 363 5.31 -6.32 17.38
C GLU A 363 5.16 -6.61 15.88
N GLN A 364 5.84 -5.84 15.01
CA GLN A 364 5.86 -6.12 13.58
C GLN A 364 6.50 -7.48 13.27
N HIS A 365 7.51 -7.91 14.03
CA HIS A 365 8.13 -9.24 13.92
C HIS A 365 7.26 -10.37 14.53
N GLY A 366 5.98 -10.11 14.80
CA GLY A 366 5.09 -11.06 15.46
C GLY A 366 5.48 -11.39 16.91
N GLY A 367 6.38 -10.59 17.49
CA GLY A 367 6.87 -10.76 18.85
C GLY A 367 6.11 -9.91 19.88
N SER A 368 6.56 -9.98 21.13
CA SER A 368 6.08 -9.09 22.20
C SER A 368 7.22 -8.65 23.11
N ILE A 369 7.11 -7.43 23.67
CA ILE A 369 8.05 -6.91 24.67
C ILE A 369 7.32 -6.58 25.96
N ARG A 370 7.94 -6.88 27.10
CA ARG A 370 7.47 -6.54 28.44
C ARG A 370 8.62 -5.97 29.28
N ALA A 371 8.27 -5.13 30.25
CA ALA A 371 9.22 -4.64 31.23
C ALA A 371 8.78 -5.06 32.64
N GLU A 372 9.73 -5.60 33.40
CA GLU A 372 9.57 -5.99 34.79
C GLU A 372 10.60 -5.20 35.60
N SER A 373 10.17 -4.46 36.62
CA SER A 373 11.09 -3.70 37.45
C SER A 373 10.53 -3.47 38.84
N HIS A 374 11.45 -3.42 39.81
CA HIS A 374 11.17 -3.00 41.18
C HIS A 374 12.10 -1.83 41.50
N ALA A 375 11.56 -0.77 42.12
CA ALA A 375 12.34 0.40 42.48
C ALA A 375 13.53 0.00 43.38
N GLY A 376 14.73 0.39 42.98
CA GLY A 376 16.01 0.09 43.65
C GLY A 376 16.60 -1.29 43.35
N GLN A 377 16.00 -2.11 42.48
CA GLN A 377 16.46 -3.46 42.15
C GLN A 377 16.71 -3.67 40.64
N GLY A 378 16.77 -2.60 39.85
CA GLY A 378 16.99 -2.68 38.41
C GLY A 378 15.74 -2.92 37.58
N ALA A 379 15.90 -3.01 36.26
CA ALA A 379 14.83 -3.32 35.31
C ALA A 379 15.20 -4.49 34.39
N VAL A 380 14.19 -5.24 33.96
CA VAL A 380 14.30 -6.37 33.05
C VAL A 380 13.37 -6.13 31.87
N PHE A 381 13.93 -6.03 30.68
CA PHE A 381 13.18 -5.97 29.43
C PHE A 381 13.19 -7.35 28.78
N ALA A 382 12.02 -7.97 28.66
CA ALA A 382 11.83 -9.29 28.08
C ALA A 382 11.18 -9.20 26.70
N ILE A 383 11.91 -9.63 25.67
CA ILE A 383 11.45 -9.75 24.28
C ILE A 383 11.17 -11.22 23.98
N SER A 384 10.04 -11.50 23.34
CA SER A 384 9.66 -12.81 22.81
C SER A 384 9.53 -12.72 21.29
N LEU A 385 10.26 -13.55 20.55
CA LEU A 385 10.25 -13.61 19.09
C LEU A 385 9.89 -15.03 18.60
N PRO A 386 9.05 -15.19 17.58
CA PRO A 386 8.78 -16.49 16.96
C PRO A 386 10.01 -17.02 16.19
N LEU A 387 10.32 -18.32 16.34
CA LEU A 387 11.45 -19.00 15.67
C LEU A 387 11.17 -19.34 14.19
N GLY A 388 9.91 -19.63 13.86
CA GLY A 388 9.49 -20.01 12.50
C GLY A 388 9.16 -18.81 11.60
N ASN A 389 9.07 -19.03 10.30
CA ASN A 389 8.69 -18.01 9.30
C ASN A 389 7.17 -17.94 9.02
N ALA A 390 6.35 -18.72 9.71
CA ALA A 390 4.90 -18.81 9.46
C ALA A 390 4.14 -17.48 9.68
N HIS A 391 4.72 -16.57 10.46
CA HIS A 391 4.16 -15.24 10.73
C HIS A 391 4.57 -14.20 9.67
N LEU A 392 5.52 -14.52 8.79
CA LEU A 392 6.05 -13.63 7.75
C LEU A 392 5.41 -13.93 6.40
N LYS A 393 5.13 -12.89 5.62
CA LYS A 393 4.67 -13.06 4.23
C LYS A 393 5.85 -13.43 3.32
N PRO A 394 5.61 -14.12 2.19
CA PRO A 394 6.66 -14.44 1.21
C PRO A 394 7.45 -13.22 0.71
N GLU A 395 6.80 -12.05 0.64
CA GLU A 395 7.39 -10.77 0.23
C GLU A 395 8.31 -10.14 1.29
N GLU A 396 8.26 -10.61 2.53
CA GLU A 396 9.00 -10.10 3.69
C GLU A 396 10.25 -10.96 3.98
N MET A 397 10.47 -12.04 3.25
CA MET A 397 11.64 -12.92 3.40
C MET A 397 12.68 -12.64 2.31
N VAL A 398 13.93 -12.37 2.72
CA VAL A 398 15.02 -12.13 1.77
C VAL A 398 15.82 -13.42 1.56
N THR A 399 15.73 -14.00 0.36
CA THR A 399 16.56 -15.14 -0.07
C THR A 399 17.82 -14.61 -0.75
N TYR A 400 18.93 -14.48 -0.02
CA TYR A 400 20.19 -14.09 -0.63
C TYR A 400 20.89 -15.27 -1.33
N GLY A 401 21.17 -15.10 -2.62
CA GLY A 401 22.31 -15.72 -3.29
C GLY A 401 23.59 -15.06 -2.79
N ALA A 402 24.63 -15.86 -2.57
CA ALA A 402 25.86 -15.46 -1.89
C ALA A 402 26.53 -14.20 -2.48
N GLY A 403 26.77 -13.19 -1.62
CA GLY A 403 27.80 -12.17 -1.84
C GLY A 403 27.29 -10.73 -1.82
N THR A 404 27.17 -10.14 -0.63
CA THR A 404 27.41 -8.69 -0.38
C THR A 404 27.42 -8.46 1.13
N VAL A 405 28.62 -8.26 1.68
CA VAL A 405 28.79 -7.84 3.08
C VAL A 405 28.56 -6.34 3.13
N SER A 406 27.34 -5.92 3.48
CA SER A 406 27.04 -4.53 3.83
C SER A 406 27.54 -4.26 5.24
N ALA A 407 28.80 -3.84 5.35
CA ALA A 407 29.36 -3.27 6.57
C ALA A 407 29.22 -1.75 6.54
N GLU A 408 28.02 -1.22 6.82
CA GLU A 408 27.85 0.16 7.23
C GLU A 408 27.85 0.25 8.76
N ARG A 409 29.03 0.02 9.37
CA ARG A 409 29.23 0.28 10.81
C ARG A 409 29.57 1.76 11.01
N PHE A 410 28.66 2.51 11.62
CA PHE A 410 28.96 3.82 12.21
C PHE A 410 29.66 3.59 13.55
N VAL A 411 30.99 3.46 13.54
CA VAL A 411 31.80 3.40 14.76
C VAL A 411 32.02 4.83 15.25
N LEU A 412 31.43 5.18 16.40
CA LEU A 412 31.86 6.34 17.17
C LEU A 412 33.32 6.12 17.60
N PRO A 413 34.26 7.05 17.33
CA PRO A 413 35.58 6.97 17.94
C PRO A 413 35.41 7.28 19.43
N ALA A 414 35.44 6.24 20.26
CA ALA A 414 35.61 6.38 21.69
C ALA A 414 36.98 7.01 21.94
N GLY A 415 36.98 8.17 22.62
CA GLY A 415 38.21 8.84 23.01
C GLY A 415 39.04 7.98 23.96
N GLY A 416 40.34 7.87 23.66
CA GLY A 416 41.35 7.24 24.48
C GLY A 416 42.70 7.32 23.78
N GLU A 417 43.68 7.95 24.42
CA GLU A 417 44.98 8.33 23.87
C GLU A 417 45.89 7.14 23.50
N ASN A 418 46.76 7.39 22.52
CA ASN A 418 48.08 6.79 22.30
C ASN A 418 48.21 5.28 22.04
N THR A 419 48.24 4.93 20.74
CA THR A 419 49.30 4.05 20.22
C THR A 419 49.79 4.59 18.90
N ALA A 420 51.05 5.01 18.88
CA ALA A 420 51.79 5.40 17.69
C ALA A 420 51.89 4.20 16.72
N GLY A 421 51.20 4.32 15.60
CA GLY A 421 51.37 3.46 14.44
C GLY A 421 51.32 4.35 13.21
N GLU A 422 52.48 4.70 12.67
CA GLU A 422 52.62 5.34 11.38
C GLU A 422 51.95 4.48 10.31
N ALA A 423 50.99 5.04 9.57
CA ALA A 423 50.59 4.48 8.27
C ALA A 423 50.00 5.55 7.34
N VAL A 424 50.93 6.27 6.69
CA VAL A 424 50.99 6.47 5.23
C VAL A 424 49.71 6.95 4.51
N VAL A 425 49.56 8.28 4.40
CA VAL A 425 48.95 8.89 3.20
C VAL A 425 50.11 9.31 2.30
N ASP A 426 50.75 8.33 1.66
CA ASP A 426 51.79 8.65 0.68
C ASP A 426 51.14 9.11 -0.63
N ALA A 427 51.77 10.11 -1.21
CA ALA A 427 51.45 10.65 -2.50
C ALA A 427 51.99 9.74 -3.62
N ALA A 428 51.09 9.38 -4.55
CA ALA A 428 51.33 9.01 -5.96
C ALA A 428 52.05 7.66 -6.25
N PRO A 429 51.85 7.06 -7.45
CA PRO A 429 52.20 7.70 -8.71
C PRO A 429 51.01 7.94 -9.64
N ALA A 430 51.09 9.07 -10.34
CA ALA A 430 50.41 9.26 -11.60
C ALA A 430 50.79 8.12 -12.56
N THR A 431 49.80 7.36 -12.99
CA THR A 431 49.91 6.56 -14.22
C THR A 431 48.89 7.10 -15.21
N ASP A 432 49.43 7.72 -16.26
CA ASP A 432 48.78 8.47 -17.35
C ASP A 432 48.21 9.84 -16.96
N GLY A 433 48.82 10.91 -17.51
CA GLY A 433 48.64 12.31 -17.18
C GLY A 433 47.28 12.93 -17.55
N LYS A 434 46.16 12.27 -17.27
CA LYS A 434 44.81 12.85 -17.35
C LYS A 434 44.04 12.59 -16.07
N ARG A 435 43.73 13.67 -15.34
CA ARG A 435 42.74 13.65 -14.26
C ARG A 435 41.41 13.15 -14.81
N ARG A 436 40.75 12.27 -14.06
CA ARG A 436 39.45 11.70 -14.43
C ARG A 436 38.37 12.75 -14.21
N HIS A 437 37.38 12.76 -15.09
CA HIS A 437 36.34 13.77 -15.10
C HIS A 437 35.10 13.31 -14.31
N LEU A 438 34.77 14.01 -13.23
CA LEU A 438 33.63 13.74 -12.37
C LEU A 438 32.54 14.80 -12.62
N LEU A 439 31.29 14.37 -12.84
CA LEU A 439 30.14 15.26 -12.86
C LEU A 439 29.41 15.19 -11.51
N ILE A 440 29.26 16.33 -10.84
CA ILE A 440 28.52 16.45 -9.58
C ILE A 440 27.19 17.15 -9.88
N VAL A 441 26.08 16.48 -9.58
CA VAL A 441 24.72 16.97 -9.76
C VAL A 441 24.06 17.10 -8.39
N GLU A 442 23.90 18.33 -7.92
CA GLU A 442 23.36 18.63 -6.59
C GLU A 442 22.69 20.01 -6.64
N ASP A 443 21.45 20.10 -6.17
CA ASP A 443 20.67 21.34 -6.19
C ASP A 443 21.14 22.31 -5.12
N ASN A 444 21.53 21.81 -3.96
CA ASN A 444 22.10 22.60 -2.88
C ASN A 444 23.52 23.10 -3.22
N ALA A 445 23.67 24.42 -3.33
CA ALA A 445 24.93 25.05 -3.69
C ALA A 445 26.06 24.79 -2.69
N ASP A 446 25.75 24.69 -1.40
CA ASP A 446 26.75 24.47 -0.34
C ASP A 446 27.24 23.02 -0.35
N ILE A 447 26.34 22.04 -0.50
CA ILE A 447 26.73 20.62 -0.64
C ILE A 447 27.55 20.43 -1.93
N ARG A 448 27.12 21.06 -3.03
CA ARG A 448 27.84 20.99 -4.31
C ARG A 448 29.26 21.58 -4.20
N ALA A 449 29.40 22.73 -3.54
CA ALA A 449 30.69 23.35 -3.25
C ALA A 449 31.55 22.45 -2.35
N TYR A 450 30.99 21.90 -1.28
CA TYR A 450 31.69 21.00 -0.36
C TYR A 450 32.20 19.74 -1.06
N LEU A 451 31.38 19.09 -1.90
CA LEU A 451 31.79 17.93 -2.70
C LEU A 451 32.92 18.28 -3.67
N LYS A 452 32.81 19.44 -4.35
CA LYS A 452 33.86 19.91 -5.25
C LYS A 452 35.16 20.18 -4.52
N GLU A 453 35.13 20.90 -3.40
CA GLU A 453 36.32 21.28 -2.64
C GLU A 453 37.14 20.07 -2.20
N ASN A 454 36.47 18.99 -1.81
CA ASN A 454 37.10 17.76 -1.34
C ASN A 454 37.59 16.85 -2.47
N LEU A 455 36.95 16.88 -3.64
CA LEU A 455 37.25 15.97 -4.75
C LEU A 455 38.14 16.60 -5.85
N GLN A 456 38.19 17.94 -5.94
CA GLN A 456 38.93 18.67 -6.99
C GLN A 456 40.45 18.47 -6.96
N ALA A 457 41.00 18.05 -5.82
CA ALA A 457 42.41 17.74 -5.70
C ALA A 457 42.81 16.52 -6.54
N THR A 458 41.88 15.58 -6.74
CA THR A 458 42.10 14.29 -7.41
C THR A 458 41.44 14.22 -8.79
N TYR A 459 40.29 14.89 -8.97
CA TYR A 459 39.44 14.78 -10.17
C TYR A 459 39.21 16.14 -10.84
N ASP A 460 38.98 16.14 -12.15
CA ASP A 460 38.47 17.30 -12.87
C ASP A 460 36.94 17.32 -12.71
N ILE A 461 36.39 18.41 -12.15
CA ILE A 461 34.99 18.44 -11.72
C ILE A 461 34.17 19.38 -12.59
N THR A 462 33.06 18.88 -13.12
CA THR A 462 31.96 19.70 -13.65
C THR A 462 30.79 19.67 -12.68
N GLU A 463 30.18 20.83 -12.46
CA GLU A 463 29.00 21.00 -11.60
C GLU A 463 27.72 21.09 -12.43
N ALA A 464 26.62 20.52 -11.94
CA ALA A 464 25.28 20.72 -12.44
C ALA A 464 24.29 20.93 -11.29
N ALA A 465 23.27 21.76 -11.51
CA ALA A 465 22.28 22.11 -10.48
C ALA A 465 21.08 21.15 -10.41
N ASP A 466 20.83 20.38 -11.47
CA ASP A 466 19.75 19.39 -11.54
C ASP A 466 19.99 18.40 -12.69
N GLY A 467 19.14 17.37 -12.77
CA GLY A 467 19.28 16.32 -13.78
C GLY A 467 19.15 16.80 -15.22
N GLN A 468 18.42 17.89 -15.49
CA GLN A 468 18.28 18.40 -16.85
C GLN A 468 19.56 19.11 -17.32
N ASP A 469 20.12 19.98 -16.47
CA ASP A 469 21.43 20.62 -16.70
C ASP A 469 22.55 19.57 -16.82
N ALA A 470 22.49 18.51 -16.01
CA ALA A 470 23.42 17.39 -16.12
C ALA A 470 23.32 16.67 -17.47
N LEU A 471 22.11 16.37 -17.95
CA LEU A 471 21.90 15.67 -19.22
C LEU A 471 22.40 16.48 -20.42
N GLU A 472 22.17 17.80 -20.43
CA GLU A 472 22.69 18.71 -21.45
C GLU A 472 24.23 18.74 -21.45
N LYS A 473 24.85 18.75 -20.26
CA LYS A 473 26.31 18.70 -20.11
C LYS A 473 26.89 17.35 -20.56
N ILE A 474 26.25 16.23 -20.23
CA ILE A 474 26.70 14.88 -20.62
C ILE A 474 26.63 14.66 -22.15
N GLY A 475 25.74 15.35 -22.86
CA GLY A 475 25.75 15.33 -24.33
C GLY A 475 27.06 15.84 -24.93
N ASN A 476 27.65 16.86 -24.29
CA ASN A 476 28.87 17.52 -24.75
C ASN A 476 30.15 16.98 -24.09
N LEU A 477 30.06 16.55 -22.84
CA LEU A 477 31.14 16.04 -21.99
C LEU A 477 30.97 14.54 -21.75
N SER A 478 32.05 13.76 -21.78
CA SER A 478 32.01 12.33 -21.41
C SER A 478 32.64 12.16 -20.03
N PRO A 479 31.88 12.30 -18.92
CA PRO A 479 32.41 12.09 -17.58
C PRO A 479 32.74 10.61 -17.34
N ASP A 480 33.76 10.38 -16.53
CA ASP A 480 34.17 9.06 -16.07
C ASP A 480 33.27 8.55 -14.92
N LEU A 481 32.60 9.44 -14.19
CA LEU A 481 31.61 9.13 -13.15
C LEU A 481 30.59 10.27 -12.97
N VAL A 482 29.34 9.93 -12.67
CA VAL A 482 28.28 10.89 -12.28
C VAL A 482 27.91 10.66 -10.82
N LEU A 483 28.06 11.68 -9.99
CA LEU A 483 27.58 11.72 -8.61
C LEU A 483 26.35 12.62 -8.58
N SER A 484 25.17 12.07 -8.25
CA SER A 484 23.90 12.82 -8.31
C SER A 484 23.11 12.70 -7.02
N ASP A 485 22.54 13.80 -6.53
CA ASP A 485 21.46 13.70 -5.55
C ASP A 485 20.23 13.05 -6.19
N VAL A 486 19.42 12.40 -5.37
CA VAL A 486 18.17 11.80 -5.80
C VAL A 486 17.06 12.84 -5.85
N ALA A 487 16.96 13.72 -4.85
CA ALA A 487 15.86 14.68 -4.75
C ALA A 487 16.28 16.05 -5.32
N MET A 488 15.94 16.31 -6.58
CA MET A 488 16.29 17.56 -7.26
C MET A 488 15.11 18.12 -8.07
N PRO A 489 15.03 19.44 -8.27
CA PRO A 489 13.98 20.06 -9.09
C PRO A 489 14.14 19.75 -10.59
N ARG A 490 13.04 19.88 -11.36
CA ARG A 490 12.91 19.59 -12.80
C ARG A 490 13.10 18.12 -13.19
N MET A 491 14.26 17.55 -12.89
CA MET A 491 14.61 16.15 -13.15
C MET A 491 15.33 15.59 -11.93
N ASP A 492 14.74 14.55 -11.34
CA ASP A 492 15.30 13.87 -10.19
C ASP A 492 16.47 12.94 -10.60
N GLY A 493 17.28 12.53 -9.62
CA GLY A 493 18.46 11.71 -9.88
C GLY A 493 18.14 10.30 -10.40
N ILE A 494 16.94 9.79 -10.10
CA ILE A 494 16.49 8.46 -10.56
C ILE A 494 16.15 8.52 -12.05
N GLU A 495 15.41 9.55 -12.47
CA GLU A 495 15.09 9.87 -13.85
C GLU A 495 16.36 10.11 -14.66
N LEU A 496 17.31 10.89 -14.12
CA LEU A 496 18.63 11.08 -14.73
C LEU A 496 19.34 9.73 -14.91
N CYS A 497 19.45 8.93 -13.86
CA CYS A 497 20.11 7.62 -13.92
C CYS A 497 19.48 6.72 -14.98
N ARG A 498 18.14 6.61 -14.97
CA ARG A 498 17.40 5.78 -15.92
C ARG A 498 17.65 6.21 -17.37
N ARG A 499 17.64 7.52 -17.65
CA ARG A 499 17.96 8.04 -19.00
C ARG A 499 19.39 7.72 -19.40
N LEU A 500 20.35 7.96 -18.51
CA LEU A 500 21.75 7.64 -18.79
C LEU A 500 21.95 6.16 -19.08
N LYS A 501 21.28 5.27 -18.33
CA LYS A 501 21.37 3.81 -18.49
C LYS A 501 20.59 3.27 -19.68
N SER A 502 19.51 3.93 -20.10
CA SER A 502 18.70 3.54 -21.27
C SER A 502 19.32 4.00 -22.59
N ASP A 503 20.04 5.12 -22.58
CA ASP A 503 20.64 5.70 -23.78
C ASP A 503 21.99 5.05 -24.08
N LEU A 504 22.09 4.45 -25.27
CA LEU A 504 23.29 3.74 -25.72
C LEU A 504 24.57 4.59 -25.60
N PRO A 505 24.62 5.88 -25.98
CA PRO A 505 25.85 6.66 -25.84
C PRO A 505 26.32 6.86 -24.39
N THR A 506 25.46 6.72 -23.38
CA THR A 506 25.72 7.08 -21.98
C THR A 506 25.61 5.91 -21.00
N SER A 507 25.08 4.76 -21.44
CA SER A 507 24.80 3.58 -20.60
C SER A 507 26.02 3.05 -19.84
N HIS A 508 27.18 3.24 -20.45
CA HIS A 508 28.48 2.86 -19.93
C HIS A 508 29.04 3.85 -18.88
N ILE A 509 28.33 4.91 -18.47
CA ILE A 509 28.82 5.87 -17.44
C ILE A 509 28.37 5.36 -16.06
N PRO A 510 29.24 5.35 -15.03
CA PRO A 510 28.86 4.88 -13.71
C PRO A 510 28.12 6.00 -12.97
N VAL A 511 27.02 5.65 -12.31
CA VAL A 511 26.17 6.60 -11.59
C VAL A 511 26.12 6.23 -10.11
N VAL A 512 26.51 7.17 -9.25
CA VAL A 512 26.39 7.06 -7.79
C VAL A 512 25.31 8.02 -7.32
N LEU A 513 24.30 7.49 -6.63
CA LEU A 513 23.17 8.27 -6.14
C LEU A 513 23.32 8.60 -4.65
N LEU A 514 23.33 9.90 -4.33
CA LEU A 514 23.25 10.40 -2.97
C LEU A 514 21.77 10.49 -2.57
N THR A 515 21.40 9.97 -1.41
CA THR A 515 19.99 10.01 -0.97
C THR A 515 19.85 10.27 0.51
N ALA A 516 18.88 11.12 0.86
CA ALA A 516 18.49 11.31 2.24
C ALA A 516 17.66 10.13 2.80
N ARG A 517 17.10 9.26 1.96
CA ARG A 517 16.08 8.29 2.39
C ARG A 517 16.57 6.86 2.19
N THR A 518 16.86 6.16 3.29
CA THR A 518 17.18 4.72 3.28
C THR A 518 16.06 3.90 2.63
N SER A 519 14.80 4.25 2.89
CA SER A 519 13.64 3.60 2.25
C SER A 519 13.53 3.83 0.75
N LEU A 520 14.15 4.90 0.24
CA LEU A 520 14.20 5.16 -1.20
C LEU A 520 15.30 4.35 -1.86
N VAL A 521 16.45 4.14 -1.21
CA VAL A 521 17.49 3.16 -1.65
C VAL A 521 16.82 1.82 -1.96
N TYR A 522 16.03 1.29 -1.02
CA TYR A 522 15.33 0.01 -1.19
C TYR A 522 14.25 -0.01 -2.28
N LYS A 523 13.63 1.13 -2.60
CA LYS A 523 12.73 1.25 -3.76
C LYS A 523 13.51 1.31 -5.06
N ILE A 524 14.65 2.00 -5.07
CA ILE A 524 15.47 2.17 -6.26
C ILE A 524 16.17 0.85 -6.62
N ASP A 525 16.64 0.08 -5.62
CA ASP A 525 17.16 -1.28 -5.80
C ASP A 525 16.11 -2.22 -6.40
N GLY A 526 14.85 -2.14 -5.92
CA GLY A 526 13.74 -2.93 -6.45
C GLY A 526 13.18 -2.43 -7.79
N LEU A 527 13.62 -1.26 -8.26
CA LEU A 527 13.18 -0.66 -9.54
C LEU A 527 14.18 -0.93 -10.68
N GLU A 528 15.22 -1.75 -10.47
CA GLU A 528 16.23 -2.09 -11.48
C GLU A 528 16.78 -0.88 -12.25
N THR A 529 16.94 0.27 -11.57
CA THR A 529 17.26 1.55 -12.24
C THR A 529 18.67 1.62 -12.84
N GLY A 530 19.49 0.59 -12.60
CA GLY A 530 20.81 0.42 -13.20
C GLY A 530 21.92 1.30 -12.62
N ALA A 531 21.69 2.00 -11.49
CA ALA A 531 22.75 2.75 -10.81
C ALA A 531 23.81 1.80 -10.24
N ASP A 532 25.06 2.25 -10.21
CA ASP A 532 26.20 1.41 -9.82
C ASP A 532 26.42 1.44 -8.29
N ASP A 533 25.97 2.50 -7.60
CA ASP A 533 26.05 2.60 -6.14
C ASP A 533 25.08 3.64 -5.54
N TYR A 534 24.77 3.50 -4.25
CA TYR A 534 23.93 4.40 -3.46
C TYR A 534 24.60 4.77 -2.14
N ILE A 535 24.55 6.05 -1.77
CA ILE A 535 25.13 6.56 -0.53
C ILE A 535 24.11 7.41 0.22
N THR A 536 23.93 7.13 1.51
CA THR A 536 22.98 7.87 2.34
C THR A 536 23.59 9.17 2.87
N LYS A 537 22.80 10.26 2.88
CA LYS A 537 23.13 11.51 3.58
C LYS A 537 22.75 11.36 5.09
N PRO A 538 23.52 11.91 6.04
CA PRO A 538 24.85 12.50 5.88
C PRO A 538 25.91 11.42 5.59
N PHE A 539 26.85 11.75 4.71
CA PHE A 539 27.90 10.82 4.28
C PHE A 539 29.28 11.22 4.84
N SER A 540 30.13 10.21 5.05
CA SER A 540 31.56 10.43 5.31
C SER A 540 32.27 10.66 3.98
N MET A 541 33.00 11.78 3.86
CA MET A 541 33.74 12.14 2.65
C MET A 541 34.78 11.07 2.27
N GLN A 542 35.38 10.42 3.27
CA GLN A 542 36.36 9.37 3.05
C GLN A 542 35.73 8.12 2.42
N LEU A 543 34.57 7.70 2.93
CA LEU A 543 33.84 6.57 2.37
C LEU A 543 33.44 6.86 0.92
N LEU A 544 32.88 8.05 0.66
CA LEU A 544 32.52 8.52 -0.67
C LEU A 544 33.73 8.48 -1.63
N ALA A 545 34.88 9.01 -1.22
CA ALA A 545 36.10 9.03 -2.04
C ALA A 545 36.61 7.60 -2.35
N ILE A 546 36.54 6.68 -1.39
CA ILE A 546 36.92 5.26 -1.60
C ILE A 546 35.96 4.60 -2.60
N ARG A 547 34.64 4.83 -2.46
CA ARG A 547 33.63 4.26 -3.36
C ARG A 547 33.84 4.75 -4.80
N ILE A 548 34.02 6.06 -4.99
CA ILE A 548 34.32 6.68 -6.29
C ILE A 548 35.59 6.07 -6.89
N ARG A 549 36.67 5.97 -6.10
CA ARG A 549 37.93 5.37 -6.56
C ARG A 549 37.74 3.92 -7.00
N ASN A 550 37.04 3.12 -6.22
CA ASN A 550 36.79 1.71 -6.53
C ASN A 550 36.01 1.55 -7.84
N LEU A 551 34.95 2.33 -8.05
CA LEU A 551 34.16 2.27 -9.29
C LEU A 551 34.99 2.65 -10.52
N ILE A 552 35.80 3.71 -10.42
CA ILE A 552 36.70 4.12 -11.50
C ILE A 552 37.78 3.05 -11.73
N GLN A 553 38.34 2.46 -10.69
CA GLN A 553 39.37 1.43 -10.80
C GLN A 553 38.82 0.13 -11.42
N ILE A 554 37.61 -0.29 -11.04
CA ILE A 554 36.94 -1.45 -11.64
C ILE A 554 36.76 -1.23 -13.15
N ARG A 555 36.30 -0.03 -13.54
CA ARG A 555 36.18 0.36 -14.95
C ARG A 555 37.51 0.32 -15.70
N GLU A 556 38.57 0.84 -15.10
CA GLU A 556 39.90 0.80 -15.71
C GLU A 556 40.45 -0.61 -15.84
N ASN A 557 40.29 -1.44 -14.81
CA ASN A 557 40.73 -2.82 -14.83
C ASN A 557 40.01 -3.62 -15.91
N LEU A 558 38.71 -3.37 -16.12
CA LEU A 558 37.97 -3.94 -17.24
C LEU A 558 38.59 -3.50 -18.58
N ARG A 559 38.81 -2.20 -18.79
CA ARG A 559 39.44 -1.68 -20.02
C ARG A 559 40.84 -2.25 -20.27
N LEU A 560 41.68 -2.32 -19.23
CA LEU A 560 43.05 -2.84 -19.32
C LEU A 560 43.10 -4.33 -19.59
N LYS A 561 42.17 -5.12 -19.04
CA LYS A 561 42.02 -6.54 -19.38
C LYS A 561 41.70 -6.70 -20.88
N PHE A 562 40.78 -5.92 -21.44
CA PHE A 562 40.49 -6.00 -22.89
C PHE A 562 41.61 -5.48 -23.78
N GLY A 563 42.34 -4.44 -23.37
CA GLY A 563 43.48 -3.94 -24.13
C GLY A 563 44.69 -4.90 -24.18
N LYS A 564 44.77 -5.87 -23.25
CA LYS A 564 45.91 -6.81 -23.14
C LYS A 564 45.57 -8.25 -23.49
N SER A 565 44.40 -8.75 -23.11
CA SER A 565 43.90 -10.08 -23.49
C SER A 565 42.80 -9.91 -24.52
N PHE A 566 43.11 -10.27 -25.77
CA PHE A 566 42.24 -10.17 -26.93
C PHE A 566 41.00 -11.11 -26.90
N ASP A 567 40.56 -11.57 -25.72
CA ASP A 567 39.34 -12.39 -25.59
C ASP A 567 38.08 -11.53 -25.50
N LEU A 568 37.51 -11.26 -26.67
CA LEU A 568 36.20 -10.67 -26.86
C LEU A 568 35.12 -11.73 -26.64
N SER A 569 34.94 -12.13 -25.37
CA SER A 569 33.73 -12.86 -24.94
C SER A 569 32.76 -11.82 -24.34
N PRO A 570 31.61 -11.55 -24.97
CA PRO A 570 30.64 -10.53 -24.55
C PRO A 570 30.25 -10.65 -23.06
N SER A 571 30.10 -11.89 -22.60
CA SER A 571 29.69 -12.26 -21.25
C SER A 571 30.70 -11.92 -20.13
N ALA A 572 31.92 -11.52 -20.48
CA ALA A 572 32.92 -11.07 -19.52
C ALA A 572 33.03 -9.53 -19.40
N VAL A 573 32.34 -8.78 -20.28
CA VAL A 573 32.67 -7.37 -20.54
C VAL A 573 31.77 -6.37 -19.81
N THR A 574 30.50 -6.70 -19.54
CA THR A 574 29.53 -5.67 -19.16
C THR A 574 28.73 -5.99 -17.91
N VAL A 575 28.46 -4.96 -17.12
CA VAL A 575 27.53 -4.99 -15.97
C VAL A 575 26.08 -4.75 -16.44
N ASN A 576 25.90 -4.34 -17.70
CA ASN A 576 24.63 -3.92 -18.28
C ASN A 576 24.40 -4.61 -19.64
N SER A 577 23.27 -5.31 -19.80
CA SER A 577 22.89 -6.07 -21.00
C SER A 577 22.92 -5.26 -22.30
N LEU A 578 22.62 -3.95 -22.23
CA LEU A 578 22.65 -3.06 -23.40
C LEU A 578 24.05 -2.84 -23.98
N ASP A 579 25.08 -2.85 -23.13
CA ASP A 579 26.47 -2.70 -23.57
C ASP A 579 26.99 -4.02 -24.17
N GLU A 580 26.52 -5.16 -23.65
CA GLU A 580 26.82 -6.50 -24.18
C GLU A 580 26.27 -6.65 -25.59
N ASP A 581 24.98 -6.36 -25.76
CA ASP A 581 24.28 -6.41 -27.05
C ASP A 581 24.91 -5.47 -28.07
N PHE A 582 25.44 -4.33 -27.62
CA PHE A 582 26.16 -3.42 -28.50
C PHE A 582 27.50 -3.98 -28.96
N LEU A 583 28.31 -4.52 -28.05
CA LEU A 583 29.58 -5.14 -28.41
C LEU A 583 29.38 -6.37 -29.31
N GLN A 584 28.35 -7.18 -29.05
CA GLN A 584 28.01 -8.29 -29.92
C GLN A 584 27.64 -7.82 -31.33
N ARG A 585 26.79 -6.79 -31.45
CA ARG A 585 26.47 -6.19 -32.76
C ARG A 585 27.68 -5.61 -33.48
N VAL A 586 28.64 -5.03 -32.75
CA VAL A 586 29.91 -4.56 -33.32
C VAL A 586 30.71 -5.74 -33.87
N LEU A 587 30.82 -6.84 -33.11
CA LEU A 587 31.51 -8.04 -33.55
C LEU A 587 30.83 -8.65 -34.78
N ASP A 588 29.52 -8.84 -34.75
CA ASP A 588 28.74 -9.40 -35.86
C ASP A 588 28.87 -8.55 -37.12
N ALA A 589 28.81 -7.22 -37.00
CA ALA A 589 28.95 -6.31 -38.13
C ALA A 589 30.35 -6.37 -38.75
N VAL A 590 31.39 -6.52 -37.92
CA VAL A 590 32.76 -6.71 -38.41
C VAL A 590 32.92 -8.08 -39.05
N GLU A 591 32.36 -9.14 -38.45
CA GLU A 591 32.42 -10.51 -38.96
C GLU A 591 31.74 -10.67 -40.32
N GLN A 592 30.58 -10.02 -40.52
CA GLN A 592 29.85 -10.04 -41.80
C GLN A 592 30.60 -9.34 -42.94
N HIS A 593 31.52 -8.43 -42.63
CA HIS A 593 32.27 -7.63 -43.62
C HIS A 593 33.80 -7.87 -43.50
N MET A 594 34.19 -9.10 -43.11
CA MET A 594 35.60 -9.50 -42.98
C MET A 594 36.35 -9.52 -44.31
N ASP A 595 35.65 -9.86 -45.40
CA ASP A 595 36.23 -10.03 -46.74
C ASP A 595 36.37 -8.70 -47.50
N GLU A 596 35.78 -7.62 -46.98
CA GLU A 596 35.74 -6.31 -47.61
C GLU A 596 36.89 -5.42 -47.14
N SER A 597 37.88 -5.21 -48.01
CA SER A 597 39.05 -4.37 -47.70
C SER A 597 38.70 -2.89 -47.48
N GLU A 598 37.63 -2.40 -48.10
CA GLU A 598 37.17 -1.00 -48.03
C GLU A 598 36.24 -0.69 -46.85
N PHE A 599 35.86 -1.70 -46.05
CA PHE A 599 34.95 -1.50 -44.91
C PHE A 599 35.55 -0.53 -43.88
N SER A 600 34.94 0.65 -43.77
CA SER A 600 35.44 1.77 -42.97
C SER A 600 34.66 1.96 -41.67
N ILE A 601 35.16 2.81 -40.76
CA ILE A 601 34.40 3.20 -39.56
C ILE A 601 33.06 3.85 -39.94
N ASP A 602 33.00 4.58 -41.07
CA ASP A 602 31.78 5.24 -41.51
C ASP A 602 30.72 4.21 -41.96
N ASP A 603 31.14 3.02 -42.39
CA ASP A 603 30.26 1.90 -42.72
C ASP A 603 29.79 1.16 -41.46
N LEU A 604 30.70 0.95 -40.51
CA LEU A 604 30.36 0.41 -39.18
C LEU A 604 29.41 1.32 -38.40
N ALA A 605 29.59 2.64 -38.51
CA ALA A 605 28.68 3.62 -37.90
C ALA A 605 27.29 3.58 -38.53
N ARG A 606 27.22 3.40 -39.86
CA ARG A 606 25.96 3.24 -40.61
C ARG A 606 25.26 1.94 -40.25
N SER A 607 25.96 0.81 -40.15
CA SER A 607 25.37 -0.48 -39.80
C SER A 607 24.81 -0.52 -38.37
N LEU A 608 25.43 0.24 -37.45
CA LEU A 608 24.98 0.37 -36.06
C LEU A 608 23.98 1.53 -35.84
N ALA A 609 23.59 2.25 -36.90
CA ALA A 609 22.71 3.44 -36.83
C ALA A 609 23.19 4.52 -35.84
N MET A 610 24.50 4.75 -35.76
CA MET A 610 25.12 5.74 -34.86
C MET A 610 25.92 6.79 -35.65
N SER A 611 26.09 7.99 -35.08
CA SER A 611 27.06 8.93 -35.64
C SER A 611 28.49 8.43 -35.38
N ARG A 612 29.42 8.74 -36.31
CA ARG A 612 30.85 8.40 -36.18
C ARG A 612 31.45 8.85 -34.84
N ILE A 613 31.05 10.03 -34.35
CA ILE A 613 31.54 10.62 -33.10
C ILE A 613 31.05 9.81 -31.89
N GLN A 614 29.77 9.42 -31.87
CA GLN A 614 29.19 8.62 -30.79
C GLN A 614 29.77 7.20 -30.76
N LEU A 615 29.91 6.57 -31.93
CA LEU A 615 30.54 5.26 -32.07
C LEU A 615 31.98 5.29 -31.53
N TYR A 616 32.74 6.32 -31.90
CA TYR A 616 34.12 6.51 -31.43
C TYR A 616 34.19 6.66 -29.91
N ARG A 617 33.35 7.53 -29.33
CA ARG A 617 33.32 7.75 -27.87
C ARG A 617 32.94 6.47 -27.12
N LYS A 618 31.89 5.78 -27.56
CA LYS A 618 31.39 4.55 -26.94
C LYS A 618 32.43 3.43 -26.98
N LEU A 619 33.00 3.13 -28.16
CA LEU A 619 34.02 2.08 -28.27
C LEU A 619 35.26 2.40 -27.44
N LYS A 620 35.73 3.64 -27.49
CA LYS A 620 36.89 4.08 -26.68
C LYS A 620 36.63 4.02 -25.18
N ALA A 621 35.39 4.27 -24.75
CA ALA A 621 35.02 4.18 -23.36
C ALA A 621 34.93 2.72 -22.88
N LEU A 622 34.35 1.83 -23.69
CA LEU A 622 34.20 0.40 -23.35
C LEU A 622 35.51 -0.40 -23.47
N THR A 623 36.24 -0.25 -24.57
CA THR A 623 37.40 -1.11 -24.89
C THR A 623 38.74 -0.43 -24.62
N GLY A 624 38.76 0.89 -24.41
CA GLY A 624 39.99 1.66 -24.29
C GLY A 624 40.68 1.97 -25.63
N GLU A 625 40.26 1.35 -26.72
CA GLU A 625 40.88 1.49 -28.04
C GLU A 625 40.09 2.40 -29.00
N THR A 626 40.77 2.90 -30.02
CA THR A 626 40.07 3.59 -31.12
C THR A 626 39.35 2.57 -32.02
N PRO A 627 38.23 2.93 -32.66
CA PRO A 627 37.51 2.02 -33.56
C PRO A 627 38.38 1.42 -34.67
N ASN A 628 39.34 2.19 -35.20
CA ASN A 628 40.30 1.71 -36.21
C ASN A 628 41.22 0.62 -35.66
N SER A 629 41.73 0.82 -34.44
CA SER A 629 42.57 -0.17 -33.78
C SER A 629 41.78 -1.44 -33.50
N LEU A 630 40.55 -1.29 -32.97
CA LEU A 630 39.65 -2.40 -32.67
C LEU A 630 39.30 -3.20 -33.93
N LEU A 631 38.93 -2.54 -35.03
CA LEU A 631 38.62 -3.21 -36.31
C LEU A 631 39.80 -4.03 -36.82
N ARG A 632 41.00 -3.43 -36.83
CA ARG A 632 42.24 -4.11 -37.23
C ARG A 632 42.52 -5.32 -36.33
N ASN A 633 42.31 -5.14 -35.03
CA ASN A 633 42.57 -6.14 -34.00
C ASN A 633 41.63 -7.35 -34.08
N ILE A 634 40.34 -7.11 -34.32
CA ILE A 634 39.35 -8.17 -34.56
C ILE A 634 39.71 -8.96 -35.82
N ARG A 635 40.06 -8.27 -36.91
CA ARG A 635 40.47 -8.92 -38.17
C ARG A 635 41.71 -9.81 -38.00
N LEU A 636 42.72 -9.33 -37.28
CA LEU A 636 43.93 -10.10 -36.98
C LEU A 636 43.64 -11.34 -36.11
N LYS A 637 42.78 -11.21 -35.09
CA LYS A 637 42.40 -12.36 -34.25
C LYS A 637 41.69 -13.44 -35.07
N ARG A 638 40.76 -13.04 -35.94
CA ARG A 638 40.01 -14.00 -36.76
C ARG A 638 40.90 -14.67 -37.79
N ALA A 639 41.84 -13.93 -38.40
CA ALA A 639 42.88 -14.50 -39.26
C ALA A 639 43.73 -15.53 -38.51
N ALA A 640 44.15 -15.24 -37.27
CA ALA A 640 44.89 -16.19 -36.45
C ALA A 640 44.07 -17.44 -36.10
N GLN A 641 42.75 -17.31 -35.82
CA GLN A 641 41.86 -18.45 -35.59
C GLN A 641 41.71 -19.32 -36.84
N LEU A 642 41.50 -18.72 -38.01
CA LEU A 642 41.38 -19.42 -39.30
C LEU A 642 42.68 -20.11 -39.73
N LEU A 643 43.84 -19.61 -39.29
CA LEU A 643 45.15 -20.24 -39.52
C LEU A 643 45.47 -21.37 -38.53
N ALA A 644 44.78 -21.41 -37.38
CA ALA A 644 44.96 -22.44 -36.36
C ALA A 644 44.06 -23.68 -36.58
N THR A 645 42.99 -23.52 -37.36
CA THR A 645 42.22 -24.59 -38.01
C THR A 645 42.83 -24.98 -39.34
#